data_AF-A0A429JNA1-F1
#
_entry.id   AF-A0A429JNA1-F1
#
_cell.length_a   1.000
_cell.length_b   1.000
_cell.length_c   1.000
_cell.angle_alpha   90.00
_cell.angle_beta   90.00
_cell.angle_gamma   90.00
#
_symmetry.space_group_name_H-M   'P 1'
#
loop_
_entity.id
_entity.type
_entity.pdbx_description
1 polymer ?
#
loop_
_entity_poly.entity_id
_entity_poly.type
_entity_poly.pdbx_seq_one_letter_code
_entity_poly.pdbx_strand_id
1 'polypeptide(L)'
;MTEGTDRAAQRGRVTAERRWPLTAAQSGIWFGHELDTTGRRYNVGQYVQLHGALDEGCFEKALRAAMADSESLLVRFARTPEGIVQILDPDAADRPPHRVDLSSHPDPSAAAQRHIAALYDVPYDLTAAPPFDHHLIRTGATEYLWCIKMHHLLVDGVAMAALIRRVAATYTALCAGEPLPGGRFDSLDTLVAEDHAYRRSDRFRSDAAFWAERLTGAGEAPHFSAGPVAPDAAEHLRHSARLERGHWARVRERAEAWGERWPSVFSAAAALALHADTGQRDIVLGLAVPARNGRLRREVLGTVSNVLPLRVRVDPAASVESLVRAVAAETRDILRHQRYRLEDMLRDASALLDEHRIVGPRLNMMSMDRDLDFGGIAATVHEISPGLTDGFTLGVYHNGEPDLRVDVDAGGRRYGPADAAGQLGRLLELVTAVAECPEGTRVGALRTGSSGAAETPASPGSTPVAASDTLVSLVARQIAARPDATAVVCGEDRLSYAALDARAERLARALRAAGAGPGRLVAVALPRSTDLVVALLAVLRTGAAYLPLDPASPPDRLTSILADAAPALVIADRRPGGPGAPGGPGAPGDPDARDLPLIRPDAEAPAGSVDGLRHTPRPADPAYVIYTSGSTGRPKGVMVTHHNVARLLTHSTARFGFDHTDTWTLFHSYAFDFSVWEIWGALAHGARLVVVPEDITRSPAEFLDLLVAERVTVLNQTPSAFTQLAEADAARPEVGARLRLRHVVFGGEALEPWRLAGWYTRHADDAPHLVNMYGITETTVHVTDGPLDSSTAAGAVAGIGRPLPDLRVHLLDAALRPVPPGVPAEMYVGGPGVALGYLHRPGLTAQRFVADPYGPPGSRLYRSGDLARRRADGSLEYLGRADRQVKIRGFRIEPGEIEARLAELPGIADAAVLATTYGPGDRRLVAYLVPDSTPPEPDDVARRAARILPGHMVPSAFVVVDAFPLSVNGKLDERALRRLATEGPVTGPGSGRAPSGELETAVHRLFGEVLGA
;
A
#
# COMPACT_ATOMS: atom_id res chain seq x y z
N MET A 1 -88.25 -2.98 15.71
CA MET A 1 -87.95 -1.58 16.08
C MET A 1 -86.47 -1.50 16.34
N THR A 2 -85.78 -1.05 15.31
CA THR A 2 -84.34 -1.05 15.08
C THR A 2 -83.94 0.41 15.00
N GLU A 3 -83.06 0.86 15.88
CA GLU A 3 -82.25 2.06 15.69
C GLU A 3 -81.10 2.00 16.69
N GLY A 4 -79.86 2.10 16.19
CA GLY A 4 -78.68 2.18 17.05
C GLY A 4 -77.42 1.45 16.56
N THR A 5 -77.17 1.34 15.26
CA THR A 5 -75.84 0.99 14.71
C THR A 5 -75.69 1.63 13.33
N ASP A 6 -75.36 2.91 13.28
CA ASP A 6 -74.87 3.52 12.03
C ASP A 6 -73.88 4.68 12.27
N ARG A 7 -72.69 4.33 12.78
CA ARG A 7 -71.51 5.23 12.75
C ARG A 7 -70.26 4.57 12.16
N ALA A 8 -70.38 3.36 11.61
CA ALA A 8 -69.25 2.61 11.05
C ALA A 8 -69.22 2.57 9.51
N ALA A 9 -70.25 3.07 8.81
CA ALA A 9 -70.38 2.89 7.36
C ALA A 9 -69.98 4.11 6.50
N GLN A 10 -69.12 5.01 6.99
CA GLN A 10 -68.66 6.17 6.19
C GLN A 10 -67.16 6.46 6.27
N ARG A 11 -66.34 5.41 6.26
CA ARG A 11 -64.89 5.47 5.93
C ARG A 11 -64.52 4.68 4.66
N GLY A 12 -65.49 4.49 3.76
CA GLY A 12 -65.26 3.94 2.43
C GLY A 12 -65.16 5.04 1.38
N ARG A 13 -64.13 5.88 1.43
CA ARG A 13 -63.63 6.59 0.24
C ARG A 13 -62.21 6.13 0.02
N VAL A 14 -62.02 5.35 -1.04
CA VAL A 14 -60.69 5.07 -1.62
C VAL A 14 -60.09 6.44 -1.99
N THR A 15 -59.30 7.02 -1.08
CA THR A 15 -58.35 8.06 -1.45
C THR A 15 -57.29 7.36 -2.29
N ALA A 16 -57.12 7.78 -3.53
CA ALA A 16 -56.02 7.29 -4.37
C ALA A 16 -54.71 7.41 -3.57
N GLU A 17 -53.96 6.31 -3.47
CA GLU A 17 -52.68 6.26 -2.77
C GLU A 17 -51.74 7.33 -3.39
N ARG A 18 -51.37 8.35 -2.60
CA ARG A 18 -50.49 9.42 -3.07
C ARG A 18 -49.10 8.82 -3.26
N ARG A 19 -48.61 8.85 -4.50
CA ARG A 19 -47.32 8.28 -4.89
C ARG A 19 -46.55 9.23 -5.81
N TRP A 20 -45.23 9.22 -5.68
CA TRP A 20 -44.30 10.04 -6.47
C TRP A 20 -43.16 9.20 -7.03
N PRO A 21 -42.59 9.56 -8.19
CA PRO A 21 -41.30 8.99 -8.60
C PRO A 21 -40.18 9.42 -7.64
N LEU A 22 -39.06 8.70 -7.68
CA LEU A 22 -37.82 9.17 -7.05
C LEU A 22 -37.27 10.40 -7.78
N THR A 23 -36.67 11.32 -7.05
CA THR A 23 -35.79 12.33 -7.65
C THR A 23 -34.49 11.71 -8.15
N ALA A 24 -33.71 12.50 -8.91
CA ALA A 24 -32.33 12.19 -9.27
C ALA A 24 -31.47 11.68 -8.09
N ALA A 25 -31.47 12.45 -6.99
CA ALA A 25 -30.66 12.17 -5.82
C ALA A 25 -31.10 10.87 -5.14
N GLN A 26 -32.41 10.67 -5.02
CA GLN A 26 -32.98 9.46 -4.44
C GLN A 26 -32.69 8.23 -5.29
N SER A 27 -32.75 8.35 -6.62
CA SER A 27 -32.46 7.25 -7.54
C SER A 27 -31.02 6.74 -7.40
N GLY A 28 -30.05 7.65 -7.29
CA GLY A 28 -28.64 7.29 -7.04
C GLY A 28 -28.43 6.58 -5.71
N ILE A 29 -29.08 7.07 -4.64
CA ILE A 29 -29.04 6.45 -3.31
C ILE A 29 -29.72 5.08 -3.31
N TRP A 30 -30.87 4.93 -3.97
CA TRP A 30 -31.58 3.66 -4.09
C TRP A 30 -30.71 2.61 -4.78
N PHE A 31 -30.12 2.97 -5.93
CA PHE A 31 -29.23 2.07 -6.66
C PHE A 31 -28.04 1.63 -5.80
N GLY A 32 -27.42 2.56 -5.07
CA GLY A 32 -26.33 2.23 -4.16
C GLY A 32 -26.77 1.36 -2.97
N HIS A 33 -27.99 1.54 -2.45
CA HIS A 33 -28.55 0.67 -1.42
C HIS A 33 -28.77 -0.76 -1.92
N GLU A 34 -29.25 -0.95 -3.14
CA GLU A 34 -29.42 -2.29 -3.74
C GLU A 34 -28.09 -3.04 -3.93
N LEU A 35 -26.98 -2.31 -4.10
CA LEU A 35 -25.63 -2.87 -4.16
C LEU A 35 -24.99 -3.09 -2.78
N ASP A 36 -25.59 -2.55 -1.72
CA ASP A 36 -25.07 -2.65 -0.36
C ASP A 36 -25.45 -3.99 0.29
N THR A 37 -24.48 -4.90 0.35
CA THR A 37 -24.64 -6.21 1.03
C THR A 37 -24.92 -6.11 2.54
N THR A 38 -24.73 -4.92 3.14
CA THR A 38 -24.85 -4.70 4.59
C THR A 38 -26.19 -4.08 4.97
N GLY A 39 -26.89 -3.45 4.01
CA GLY A 39 -28.16 -2.75 4.19
C GLY A 39 -28.11 -1.52 5.12
N ARG A 40 -26.92 -1.08 5.56
CA ARG A 40 -26.74 -0.04 6.59
C ARG A 40 -25.96 1.18 6.10
N ARG A 41 -25.33 1.14 4.92
CA ARG A 41 -24.45 2.23 4.44
C ARG A 41 -25.15 3.58 4.29
N TYR A 42 -26.46 3.55 4.08
CA TYR A 42 -27.27 4.75 3.86
C TYR A 42 -28.10 5.14 5.09
N ASN A 43 -27.84 4.53 6.25
CA ASN A 43 -28.36 5.02 7.51
C ASN A 43 -27.61 6.31 7.90
N VAL A 44 -28.37 7.39 8.08
CA VAL A 44 -27.88 8.68 8.58
C VAL A 44 -28.39 8.91 9.98
N GLY A 45 -27.59 9.61 10.79
CA GLY A 45 -27.82 9.64 12.21
C GLY A 45 -27.27 10.77 13.02
N GLN A 46 -28.07 11.27 13.94
CA GLN A 46 -27.68 12.26 14.94
C GLN A 46 -28.31 11.94 16.30
N TYR A 47 -27.71 12.43 17.38
CA TYR A 47 -28.41 12.56 18.66
C TYR A 47 -28.30 13.99 19.18
N VAL A 48 -29.40 14.47 19.77
CA VAL A 48 -29.48 15.76 20.45
C VAL A 48 -29.38 15.51 21.94
N GLN A 49 -28.31 15.99 22.56
CA GLN A 49 -28.12 15.98 24.00
C GLN A 49 -28.80 17.20 24.61
N LEU A 50 -29.77 16.96 25.49
CA LEU A 50 -30.61 17.96 26.13
C LEU A 50 -30.18 18.10 27.59
N HIS A 51 -29.74 19.30 27.97
CA HIS A 51 -29.18 19.61 29.29
C HIS A 51 -30.22 20.31 30.16
N GLY A 52 -31.23 19.56 30.62
CA GLY A 52 -32.32 20.09 31.42
C GLY A 52 -33.48 19.12 31.65
N ALA A 53 -34.44 19.54 32.47
CA ALA A 53 -35.66 18.78 32.73
C ALA A 53 -36.63 18.88 31.53
N LEU A 54 -36.69 17.82 30.73
CA LEU A 54 -37.58 17.74 29.57
C LEU A 54 -39.01 17.34 29.98
N ASP A 55 -40.02 18.06 29.50
CA ASP A 55 -41.40 17.58 29.52
C ASP A 55 -41.59 16.59 28.36
N GLU A 56 -41.50 15.29 28.67
CA GLU A 56 -41.59 14.24 27.66
C GLU A 56 -42.95 14.23 26.91
N GLY A 57 -44.02 14.71 27.54
CA GLY A 57 -45.36 14.79 26.92
C GLY A 57 -45.46 15.94 25.92
N CYS A 58 -44.91 17.11 26.26
CA CYS A 58 -44.79 18.23 25.32
C CYS A 58 -43.82 17.91 24.18
N PHE A 59 -42.73 17.21 24.46
CA PHE A 59 -41.77 16.75 23.45
C PHE A 59 -42.39 15.80 22.44
N GLU A 60 -43.13 14.78 22.89
CA GLU A 60 -43.83 13.84 22.00
C GLU A 60 -44.86 14.56 21.09
N LYS A 61 -45.60 15.53 21.64
CA LYS A 61 -46.53 16.36 20.87
C LYS A 61 -45.82 17.23 19.83
N ALA A 62 -44.69 17.84 20.21
CA ALA A 62 -43.88 18.67 19.31
C ALA A 62 -43.36 17.87 18.12
N LEU A 63 -42.90 16.65 18.41
CA LEU A 63 -42.38 15.72 17.42
C LEU A 63 -43.45 15.23 16.45
N ARG A 64 -44.61 14.81 16.97
CA ARG A 64 -45.79 14.45 16.15
C ARG A 64 -46.18 15.59 15.22
N ALA A 65 -46.26 16.82 15.74
CA ALA A 65 -46.63 17.99 14.94
C ALA A 65 -45.60 18.27 13.83
N ALA A 66 -44.30 18.23 14.15
CA ALA A 66 -43.24 18.45 13.16
C ALA A 66 -43.20 17.35 12.07
N MET A 67 -43.48 16.09 12.43
CA MET A 67 -43.58 14.99 11.47
C MET A 67 -44.81 15.09 10.58
N ALA A 68 -45.97 15.42 11.15
CA ALA A 68 -47.23 15.59 10.40
C ALA A 68 -47.15 16.71 9.36
N ASP A 69 -46.26 17.68 9.56
CA ASP A 69 -45.99 18.76 8.60
C ASP A 69 -45.04 18.38 7.45
N SER A 70 -44.53 17.14 7.41
CA SER A 70 -43.53 16.67 6.45
C SER A 70 -43.98 15.45 5.64
N GLU A 71 -44.28 15.63 4.35
CA GLU A 71 -44.61 14.50 3.47
C GLU A 71 -43.38 13.58 3.25
N SER A 72 -42.18 14.16 3.12
CA SER A 72 -40.95 13.42 2.82
C SER A 72 -40.50 12.48 3.92
N LEU A 73 -40.90 12.71 5.18
CA LEU A 73 -40.57 11.81 6.30
C LEU A 73 -41.56 10.67 6.45
N LEU A 74 -42.72 10.77 5.78
CA LEU A 74 -43.84 9.85 5.91
C LEU A 74 -43.93 8.90 4.72
N VAL A 75 -42.89 8.80 3.88
CA VAL A 75 -42.91 7.90 2.72
C VAL A 75 -42.17 6.59 2.96
N ARG A 76 -42.79 5.50 2.51
CA ARG A 76 -42.12 4.23 2.22
C ARG A 76 -41.86 4.10 0.72
N PHE A 77 -41.05 3.13 0.33
CA PHE A 77 -40.69 2.92 -1.08
C PHE A 77 -41.35 1.65 -1.62
N ALA A 78 -41.61 1.59 -2.93
CA ALA A 78 -42.14 0.38 -3.56
C ALA A 78 -41.56 0.18 -4.95
N ARG A 79 -41.37 -1.09 -5.31
CA ARG A 79 -41.03 -1.50 -6.68
C ARG A 79 -42.32 -1.66 -7.48
N THR A 80 -42.46 -0.96 -8.58
CA THR A 80 -43.57 -1.11 -9.54
C THR A 80 -43.02 -1.40 -10.94
N PRO A 81 -43.85 -1.87 -11.89
CA PRO A 81 -43.43 -2.05 -13.27
C PRO A 81 -42.89 -0.78 -13.93
N GLU A 82 -43.32 0.40 -13.46
CA GLU A 82 -42.89 1.72 -13.97
C GLU A 82 -41.62 2.24 -13.30
N GLY A 83 -41.09 1.55 -12.28
CA GLY A 83 -39.89 1.93 -11.54
C GLY A 83 -40.09 1.96 -10.02
N ILE A 84 -39.21 2.68 -9.31
CA ILE A 84 -39.31 2.85 -7.86
C ILE A 84 -40.14 4.10 -7.56
N VAL A 85 -41.11 3.96 -6.65
CA VAL A 85 -41.99 5.06 -6.21
C VAL A 85 -41.93 5.27 -4.70
N GLN A 86 -42.22 6.49 -4.30
CA GLN A 86 -42.42 6.93 -2.91
C GLN A 86 -43.91 6.91 -2.63
N ILE A 87 -44.35 6.30 -1.54
CA ILE A 87 -45.76 6.16 -1.16
C ILE A 87 -45.98 6.79 0.21
N LEU A 88 -46.93 7.72 0.30
CA LEU A 88 -47.29 8.35 1.57
C LEU A 88 -47.96 7.36 2.53
N ASP A 89 -47.40 7.25 3.73
CA ASP A 89 -47.94 6.54 4.89
C ASP A 89 -48.27 7.57 6.00
N PRO A 90 -49.48 8.14 6.02
CA PRO A 90 -49.84 9.21 6.94
C PRO A 90 -49.86 8.76 8.40
N ASP A 91 -50.08 7.46 8.67
CA ASP A 91 -50.14 6.91 10.03
C ASP A 91 -48.75 6.90 10.70
N ALA A 92 -47.67 7.06 9.92
CA ALA A 92 -46.31 7.12 10.45
C ALA A 92 -46.03 8.38 11.30
N ALA A 93 -46.82 9.45 11.18
CA ALA A 93 -46.65 10.66 11.97
C ALA A 93 -47.00 10.48 13.46
N ASP A 94 -47.82 9.47 13.78
CA ASP A 94 -48.30 9.22 15.14
C ASP A 94 -47.38 8.32 15.97
N ARG A 95 -46.25 7.85 15.41
CA ARG A 95 -45.31 6.94 16.08
C ARG A 95 -44.54 7.67 17.21
N PRO A 96 -44.76 7.33 18.50
CA PRO A 96 -44.03 7.95 19.61
C PRO A 96 -42.55 7.53 19.63
N PRO A 97 -41.67 8.29 20.29
CA PRO A 97 -40.28 7.87 20.46
C PRO A 97 -40.16 6.66 21.38
N HIS A 98 -39.23 5.75 21.06
CA HIS A 98 -38.88 4.65 21.95
C HIS A 98 -38.20 5.21 23.20
N ARG A 99 -38.83 5.00 24.36
CA ARG A 99 -38.30 5.50 25.64
C ARG A 99 -37.34 4.47 26.24
N VAL A 100 -36.16 4.93 26.64
CA VAL A 100 -35.14 4.10 27.28
C VAL A 100 -34.65 4.82 28.52
N ASP A 101 -34.82 4.23 29.70
CA ASP A 101 -34.29 4.77 30.95
C ASP A 101 -33.00 4.06 31.34
N LEU A 102 -31.88 4.79 31.27
CA LEU A 102 -30.55 4.34 31.67
C LEU A 102 -30.05 5.08 32.91
N SER A 103 -30.90 5.92 33.54
CA SER A 103 -30.50 6.77 34.66
C SER A 103 -30.06 5.99 35.90
N SER A 104 -30.52 4.74 36.05
CA SER A 104 -30.10 3.82 37.12
C SER A 104 -28.90 2.94 36.74
N HIS A 105 -28.34 3.08 35.53
CA HIS A 105 -27.18 2.29 35.10
C HIS A 105 -25.90 2.77 35.81
N PRO A 106 -24.93 1.89 36.16
CA PRO A 106 -23.68 2.32 36.81
C PRO A 106 -22.84 3.31 35.99
N ASP A 107 -22.97 3.22 34.66
CA ASP A 107 -22.39 4.17 33.69
C ASP A 107 -23.43 4.46 32.60
N PRO A 108 -24.35 5.41 32.83
CA PRO A 108 -25.43 5.73 31.89
C PRO A 108 -24.92 6.18 30.52
N SER A 109 -23.81 6.92 30.51
CA SER A 109 -23.19 7.45 29.30
C SER A 109 -22.67 6.33 28.39
N ALA A 110 -21.89 5.39 28.92
CA ALA A 110 -21.39 4.28 28.11
C ALA A 110 -22.51 3.34 27.66
N ALA A 111 -23.54 3.13 28.50
CA ALA A 111 -24.71 2.35 28.11
C ALA A 111 -25.49 3.02 26.98
N ALA A 112 -25.68 4.34 27.04
CA ALA A 112 -26.35 5.09 25.99
C ALA A 112 -25.57 5.03 24.67
N GLN A 113 -24.23 5.15 24.70
CA GLN A 113 -23.41 5.02 23.50
C GLN A 113 -23.50 3.61 22.87
N ARG A 114 -23.52 2.54 23.68
CA ARG A 114 -23.76 1.17 23.17
C ARG A 114 -25.15 1.02 22.56
N HIS A 115 -26.17 1.59 23.20
CA HIS A 115 -27.53 1.58 22.68
C HIS A 115 -27.64 2.32 21.34
N ILE A 116 -26.99 3.48 21.24
CA ILE A 116 -26.91 4.25 20.01
C ILE A 116 -26.22 3.42 18.92
N ALA A 117 -25.04 2.85 19.17
CA ALA A 117 -24.34 2.03 18.18
C ALA A 117 -25.23 0.87 17.67
N ALA A 118 -25.89 0.14 18.59
CA ALA A 118 -26.78 -0.96 18.24
C ALA A 118 -28.00 -0.52 17.41
N LEU A 119 -28.58 0.64 17.70
CA LEU A 119 -29.69 1.20 16.92
C LEU A 119 -29.31 1.43 15.46
N TYR A 120 -28.10 1.92 15.21
CA TYR A 120 -27.61 2.27 13.87
C TYR A 120 -27.19 1.08 13.04
N ASP A 121 -26.80 -0.02 13.69
CA ASP A 121 -26.43 -1.26 13.03
C ASP A 121 -27.62 -2.03 12.44
N VAL A 122 -28.86 -1.65 12.79
CA VAL A 122 -30.05 -2.29 12.22
C VAL A 122 -30.33 -1.75 10.80
N PRO A 123 -30.40 -2.59 9.75
CA PRO A 123 -30.76 -2.13 8.41
C PRO A 123 -32.25 -1.77 8.30
N TYR A 124 -32.61 -0.92 7.34
CA TYR A 124 -34.01 -0.62 7.03
C TYR A 124 -34.55 -1.54 5.94
N ASP A 125 -35.78 -2.04 6.13
CA ASP A 125 -36.62 -2.48 5.02
C ASP A 125 -37.36 -1.26 4.46
N LEU A 126 -36.87 -0.74 3.34
CA LEU A 126 -37.40 0.46 2.68
C LEU A 126 -38.84 0.29 2.18
N THR A 127 -39.34 -0.95 2.09
CA THR A 127 -40.66 -1.26 1.51
C THR A 127 -41.75 -1.47 2.55
N ALA A 128 -41.37 -1.90 3.76
CA ALA A 128 -42.31 -2.22 4.83
C ALA A 128 -42.90 -0.98 5.51
N ALA A 129 -42.09 0.03 5.78
CA ALA A 129 -42.48 1.24 6.50
C ALA A 129 -41.56 2.42 6.15
N PRO A 130 -41.97 3.67 6.44
CA PRO A 130 -41.06 4.80 6.33
C PRO A 130 -39.80 4.57 7.18
N PRO A 131 -38.59 4.69 6.60
CA PRO A 131 -37.33 4.33 7.27
C PRO A 131 -36.85 5.46 8.19
N PHE A 132 -37.57 5.64 9.29
CA PHE A 132 -37.35 6.62 10.35
C PHE A 132 -37.56 5.96 11.72
N ASP A 133 -36.57 6.08 12.60
CA ASP A 133 -36.66 5.68 14.01
C ASP A 133 -36.10 6.77 14.92
N HIS A 134 -36.68 6.86 16.12
CA HIS A 134 -36.21 7.78 17.14
C HIS A 134 -36.33 7.21 18.55
N HIS A 135 -35.31 7.49 19.36
CA HIS A 135 -35.24 7.05 20.75
C HIS A 135 -35.04 8.26 21.65
N LEU A 136 -35.78 8.31 22.76
CA LEU A 136 -35.55 9.26 23.84
C LEU A 136 -34.93 8.50 25.01
N ILE A 137 -33.63 8.72 25.22
CA ILE A 137 -32.84 8.03 26.24
C ILE A 137 -32.64 8.96 27.42
N ARG A 138 -33.05 8.56 28.62
CA ARG A 138 -32.78 9.29 29.86
C ARG A 138 -31.51 8.76 30.50
N THR A 139 -30.49 9.61 30.67
CA THR A 139 -29.20 9.23 31.29
C THR A 139 -29.05 9.76 32.72
N GLY A 140 -29.90 10.70 33.14
CA GLY A 140 -29.91 11.25 34.49
C GLY A 140 -31.22 11.95 34.83
N ALA A 141 -31.25 12.65 35.98
CA ALA A 141 -32.45 13.37 36.42
C ALA A 141 -32.87 14.48 35.43
N THR A 142 -31.88 15.15 34.83
CA THR A 142 -32.03 16.30 33.92
C THR A 142 -31.18 16.15 32.65
N GLU A 143 -30.94 14.91 32.21
CA GLU A 143 -30.13 14.63 31.03
C GLU A 143 -30.85 13.63 30.12
N TYR A 144 -31.06 14.05 28.87
CA TYR A 144 -31.72 13.24 27.84
C TYR A 144 -30.91 13.26 26.54
N LEU A 145 -30.94 12.13 25.81
CA LEU A 145 -30.45 12.02 24.45
C LEU A 145 -31.63 11.68 23.52
N TRP A 146 -31.96 12.59 22.61
CA TRP A 146 -32.89 12.31 21.52
C TRP A 146 -32.13 11.82 20.30
N CYS A 147 -32.16 10.52 20.07
CA CYS A 147 -31.49 9.85 18.96
C CYS A 147 -32.43 9.76 17.76
N ILE A 148 -31.94 10.13 16.57
CA ILE A 148 -32.73 10.21 15.34
C ILE A 148 -32.00 9.46 14.22
N LYS A 149 -32.52 8.30 13.84
CA LYS A 149 -32.01 7.47 12.76
C LYS A 149 -32.96 7.55 11.56
N MET A 150 -32.40 7.74 10.37
CA MET A 150 -33.15 7.79 9.12
C MET A 150 -32.38 7.10 8.01
N HIS A 151 -33.07 6.74 6.93
CA HIS A 151 -32.42 6.43 5.67
C HIS A 151 -32.18 7.70 4.85
N HIS A 152 -31.02 7.81 4.18
CA HIS A 152 -30.61 8.98 3.39
C HIS A 152 -31.55 9.29 2.20
N LEU A 153 -32.48 8.38 1.86
CA LEU A 153 -33.54 8.63 0.87
C LEU A 153 -34.57 9.67 1.34
N LEU A 154 -34.81 9.77 2.65
CA LEU A 154 -35.79 10.70 3.22
C LEU A 154 -35.19 12.08 3.47
N VAL A 155 -33.88 12.15 3.76
CA VAL A 155 -33.28 13.33 4.38
C VAL A 155 -31.82 13.52 3.98
N ASP A 156 -31.38 14.77 3.89
CA ASP A 156 -29.96 15.15 3.93
C ASP A 156 -29.63 15.93 5.22
N GLY A 157 -28.36 16.26 5.46
CA GLY A 157 -27.95 16.96 6.68
C GLY A 157 -28.66 18.31 6.91
N VAL A 158 -29.03 19.04 5.84
CA VAL A 158 -29.75 20.32 5.95
C VAL A 158 -31.20 20.10 6.34
N ALA A 159 -31.86 19.11 5.74
CA ALA A 159 -33.23 18.72 6.09
C ALA A 159 -33.31 18.18 7.53
N MET A 160 -32.32 17.39 7.97
CA MET A 160 -32.25 16.90 9.36
C MET A 160 -32.15 18.07 10.35
N ALA A 161 -31.26 19.04 10.10
CA ALA A 161 -31.14 20.23 10.94
C ALA A 161 -32.44 21.06 10.96
N ALA A 162 -33.16 21.14 9.84
CA ALA A 162 -34.45 21.83 9.77
C ALA A 162 -35.54 21.13 10.60
N LEU A 163 -35.59 19.80 10.58
CA LEU A 163 -36.48 19.01 11.43
C LEU A 163 -36.19 19.27 12.92
N ILE A 164 -34.92 19.17 13.33
CA ILE A 164 -34.51 19.37 14.74
C ILE A 164 -34.93 20.76 15.23
N ARG A 165 -34.69 21.81 14.43
CA ARG A 165 -35.14 23.18 14.75
C ARG A 165 -36.65 23.31 14.85
N ARG A 166 -37.41 22.65 13.96
CA ARG A 166 -38.87 22.67 14.01
C ARG A 166 -39.39 22.01 15.28
N VAL A 167 -38.82 20.86 15.68
CA VAL A 167 -39.20 20.19 16.92
C VAL A 167 -38.88 21.07 18.13
N ALA A 168 -37.70 21.69 18.18
CA ALA A 168 -37.32 22.61 19.26
C ALA A 168 -38.29 23.81 19.37
N ALA A 169 -38.55 24.51 18.27
CA ALA A 169 -39.47 25.64 18.25
C ALA A 169 -40.91 25.24 18.62
N THR A 170 -41.37 24.08 18.16
CA THR A 170 -42.71 23.56 18.47
C THR A 170 -42.83 23.16 19.93
N TYR A 171 -41.79 22.54 20.49
CA TYR A 171 -41.71 22.22 21.92
C TYR A 171 -41.78 23.48 22.77
N THR A 172 -40.96 24.49 22.44
CA THR A 172 -40.94 25.79 23.14
C THR A 172 -42.32 26.44 23.16
N ALA A 173 -43.01 26.49 22.00
CA ALA A 173 -44.36 27.04 21.91
C ALA A 173 -45.38 26.24 22.74
N LEU A 174 -45.34 24.90 22.68
CA LEU A 174 -46.24 24.04 23.44
C LEU A 174 -46.08 24.21 24.96
N CYS A 175 -44.83 24.27 25.45
CA CYS A 175 -44.54 24.46 26.87
C CYS A 175 -44.96 25.86 27.36
N ALA A 176 -44.86 26.88 26.51
CA ALA A 176 -45.29 28.24 26.80
C ALA A 176 -46.81 28.46 26.65
N GLY A 177 -47.54 27.50 26.08
CA GLY A 177 -48.95 27.67 25.72
C GLY A 177 -49.18 28.66 24.57
N GLU A 178 -48.16 28.88 23.74
CA GLU A 178 -48.18 29.78 22.60
C GLU A 178 -48.65 29.07 21.31
N PRO A 179 -49.10 29.81 20.29
CA PRO A 179 -49.42 29.24 18.98
C PRO A 179 -48.22 28.48 18.39
N LEU A 180 -48.47 27.31 17.82
CA LEU A 180 -47.41 26.54 17.15
C LEU A 180 -46.75 27.39 16.06
N PRO A 181 -45.43 27.29 15.87
CA PRO A 181 -44.73 28.02 14.82
C PRO A 181 -45.35 27.67 13.46
N GLY A 182 -45.84 28.68 12.73
CA GLY A 182 -46.49 28.49 11.44
C GLY A 182 -45.55 27.99 10.33
N GLY A 183 -46.15 27.65 9.18
CA GLY A 183 -45.45 27.22 7.95
C GLY A 183 -45.23 25.71 7.86
N ARG A 184 -45.87 25.06 6.89
CA ARG A 184 -45.61 23.66 6.53
C ARG A 184 -44.25 23.54 5.84
N PHE A 185 -43.60 22.39 5.96
CA PHE A 185 -42.54 22.05 5.02
C PHE A 185 -43.14 21.96 3.61
N ASP A 186 -42.36 22.32 2.60
CA ASP A 186 -42.81 22.26 1.21
C ASP A 186 -43.13 20.81 0.80
N SER A 187 -44.10 20.65 -0.10
CA SER A 187 -44.60 19.33 -0.53
C SER A 187 -43.59 18.52 -1.35
N LEU A 188 -43.75 17.18 -1.34
CA LEU A 188 -43.00 16.30 -2.24
C LEU A 188 -43.25 16.63 -3.72
N ASP A 189 -44.44 17.12 -4.05
CA ASP A 189 -44.79 17.61 -5.39
C ASP A 189 -43.82 18.71 -5.85
N THR A 190 -43.48 19.66 -4.96
CA THR A 190 -42.51 20.73 -5.25
C THR A 190 -41.13 20.15 -5.52
N LEU A 191 -40.66 19.23 -4.67
CA LEU A 191 -39.34 18.62 -4.78
C LEU A 191 -39.17 17.88 -6.12
N VAL A 192 -40.15 17.04 -6.45
CA VAL A 192 -40.17 16.22 -7.67
C VAL A 192 -40.32 17.11 -8.91
N ALA A 193 -41.19 18.12 -8.88
CA ALA A 193 -41.37 19.05 -10.00
C ALA A 193 -40.10 19.86 -10.30
N GLU A 194 -39.39 20.34 -9.28
CA GLU A 194 -38.14 21.09 -9.45
C GLU A 194 -37.01 20.24 -10.03
N ASP A 195 -36.86 18.98 -9.60
CA ASP A 195 -35.88 18.04 -10.17
C ASP A 195 -36.18 17.75 -11.65
N HIS A 196 -37.44 17.46 -11.95
CA HIS A 196 -37.90 17.22 -13.31
C HIS A 196 -37.80 18.43 -14.24
N ALA A 197 -38.07 19.63 -13.73
CA ALA A 197 -37.91 20.87 -14.49
C ALA A 197 -36.43 21.12 -14.80
N TYR A 198 -35.54 20.90 -13.82
CA TYR A 198 -34.11 21.03 -14.04
C TYR A 198 -33.60 20.09 -15.12
N ARG A 199 -33.91 18.78 -15.03
CA ARG A 199 -33.45 17.76 -16.00
C ARG A 199 -33.84 18.06 -17.45
N ARG A 200 -34.94 18.78 -17.66
CA ARG A 200 -35.43 19.17 -19.01
C ARG A 200 -34.97 20.56 -19.46
N SER A 201 -34.25 21.28 -18.61
CA SER A 201 -33.83 22.66 -18.87
C SER A 201 -32.54 22.76 -19.67
N ASP A 202 -32.33 23.91 -20.31
CA ASP A 202 -31.05 24.27 -20.93
C ASP A 202 -29.92 24.33 -19.92
N ARG A 203 -30.25 24.62 -18.64
CA ARG A 203 -29.28 24.65 -17.55
C ARG A 203 -28.66 23.27 -17.31
N PHE A 204 -29.44 22.19 -17.37
CA PHE A 204 -28.91 20.83 -17.22
C PHE A 204 -27.87 20.50 -18.31
N ARG A 205 -28.16 20.87 -19.58
CA ARG A 205 -27.21 20.66 -20.69
C ARG A 205 -25.96 21.53 -20.55
N SER A 206 -26.12 22.78 -20.11
CA SER A 206 -24.98 23.67 -19.82
C SER A 206 -24.12 23.16 -18.66
N ASP A 207 -24.73 22.62 -17.61
CA ASP A 207 -23.99 22.04 -16.49
C ASP A 207 -23.27 20.74 -16.92
N ALA A 208 -23.90 19.90 -17.74
CA ALA A 208 -23.28 18.70 -18.32
C ALA A 208 -22.01 19.04 -19.12
N ALA A 209 -22.09 20.01 -20.03
CA ALA A 209 -20.95 20.46 -20.82
C ALA A 209 -19.81 21.01 -19.95
N PHE A 210 -20.15 21.80 -18.93
CA PHE A 210 -19.18 22.33 -17.97
C PHE A 210 -18.42 21.21 -17.25
N TRP A 211 -19.14 20.19 -16.76
CA TRP A 211 -18.52 19.07 -16.04
C TRP A 211 -17.70 18.16 -16.97
N ALA A 212 -18.17 17.91 -18.18
CA ALA A 212 -17.41 17.15 -19.18
C ALA A 212 -16.05 17.83 -19.48
N GLU A 213 -16.05 19.16 -19.70
CA GLU A 213 -14.81 19.92 -19.90
C GLU A 213 -13.92 19.86 -18.66
N ARG A 214 -14.48 20.09 -17.47
CA ARG A 214 -13.70 20.17 -16.22
C ARG A 214 -13.02 18.85 -15.85
N LEU A 215 -13.70 17.73 -16.11
CA LEU A 215 -13.22 16.38 -15.82
C LEU A 215 -12.37 15.79 -16.96
N THR A 216 -12.27 16.47 -18.10
CA THR A 216 -11.38 16.04 -19.19
C THR A 216 -9.93 15.94 -18.69
N GLY A 217 -9.30 14.79 -18.97
CA GLY A 217 -7.93 14.50 -18.56
C GLY A 217 -7.72 14.38 -17.05
N ALA A 218 -8.77 14.21 -16.24
CA ALA A 218 -8.61 13.82 -14.85
C ALA A 218 -8.19 12.34 -14.77
N GLY A 219 -7.11 12.05 -14.06
CA GLY A 219 -6.68 10.67 -13.78
C GLY A 219 -7.49 10.01 -12.65
N GLU A 220 -7.11 8.79 -12.29
CA GLU A 220 -7.67 8.12 -11.09
C GLU A 220 -7.40 8.97 -9.84
N ALA A 221 -8.47 9.30 -9.12
CA ALA A 221 -8.37 10.15 -7.95
C ALA A 221 -7.55 9.46 -6.85
N PRO A 222 -6.56 10.17 -6.25
CA PRO A 222 -5.74 9.61 -5.20
C PRO A 222 -6.56 9.35 -3.94
N HIS A 223 -6.11 8.40 -3.13
CA HIS A 223 -6.65 8.13 -1.81
C HIS A 223 -5.54 8.27 -0.77
N PHE A 224 -5.93 8.56 0.48
CA PHE A 224 -4.99 8.50 1.58
C PHE A 224 -4.42 7.09 1.71
N SER A 225 -3.12 7.02 1.94
CA SER A 225 -2.42 5.76 2.14
C SER A 225 -3.01 4.99 3.32
N ALA A 226 -3.17 3.68 3.14
CA ALA A 226 -3.75 2.78 4.13
C ALA A 226 -2.93 1.50 4.24
N GLY A 227 -2.96 0.87 5.43
CA GLY A 227 -2.32 -0.43 5.65
C GLY A 227 -3.15 -1.62 5.19
N PRO A 228 -2.58 -2.84 5.31
CA PRO A 228 -3.37 -4.05 5.38
C PRO A 228 -4.39 -3.96 6.51
N VAL A 229 -5.62 -4.37 6.21
CA VAL A 229 -6.72 -4.44 7.16
C VAL A 229 -6.94 -5.91 7.55
N ALA A 230 -7.26 -6.17 8.81
CA ALA A 230 -7.61 -7.51 9.27
C ALA A 230 -8.90 -8.02 8.57
N PRO A 231 -9.02 -9.34 8.30
CA PRO A 231 -10.21 -9.89 7.65
C PRO A 231 -11.54 -9.61 8.37
N ASP A 232 -11.49 -9.37 9.68
CA ASP A 232 -12.62 -9.14 10.59
C ASP A 232 -12.78 -7.66 11.02
N ALA A 233 -12.13 -6.72 10.33
CA ALA A 233 -12.20 -5.31 10.67
C ALA A 233 -13.64 -4.76 10.61
N ALA A 234 -13.94 -3.83 11.50
CA ALA A 234 -15.20 -3.10 11.50
C ALA A 234 -15.43 -2.45 10.12
N GLU A 235 -16.67 -2.47 9.61
CA GLU A 235 -16.94 -1.94 8.26
C GLU A 235 -16.87 -0.41 8.20
N HIS A 236 -17.13 0.27 9.31
CA HIS A 236 -17.08 1.71 9.44
C HIS A 236 -16.20 2.08 10.64
N LEU A 237 -15.29 3.03 10.41
CA LEU A 237 -14.44 3.60 11.43
C LEU A 237 -14.74 5.08 11.56
N ARG A 238 -14.87 5.55 12.79
CA ARG A 238 -14.95 6.96 13.11
C ARG A 238 -13.83 7.35 14.05
N HIS A 239 -13.14 8.44 13.74
CA HIS A 239 -12.14 9.05 14.60
C HIS A 239 -12.38 10.56 14.70
N SER A 240 -12.25 11.11 15.90
CA SER A 240 -12.54 12.52 16.18
C SER A 240 -11.32 13.18 16.80
N ALA A 241 -11.01 14.38 16.33
CA ALA A 241 -9.97 15.23 16.91
C ALA A 241 -10.49 16.66 17.06
N ARG A 242 -9.82 17.45 17.91
CA ARG A 242 -10.12 18.87 18.10
C ARG A 242 -8.93 19.71 17.66
N LEU A 243 -9.22 20.77 16.91
CA LEU A 243 -8.29 21.86 16.67
C LEU A 243 -8.48 22.89 17.79
N GLU A 244 -7.44 23.07 18.61
CA GLU A 244 -7.46 23.97 19.76
C GLU A 244 -7.78 25.42 19.37
N ARG A 245 -8.35 26.18 20.33
CA ARG A 245 -8.82 27.55 20.13
C ARG A 245 -7.80 28.47 19.46
N GLY A 246 -6.53 28.38 19.85
CA GLY A 246 -5.45 29.19 19.28
C GLY A 246 -5.28 28.92 17.79
N HIS A 247 -5.05 27.66 17.40
CA HIS A 247 -4.88 27.26 16.00
C HIS A 247 -6.14 27.54 15.17
N TRP A 248 -7.33 27.30 15.71
CA TRP A 248 -8.58 27.59 15.00
C TRP A 248 -8.77 29.09 14.72
N ALA A 249 -8.45 29.96 15.68
CA ALA A 249 -8.46 31.40 15.45
C ALA A 249 -7.50 31.80 14.32
N ARG A 250 -6.27 31.25 14.32
CA ARG A 250 -5.28 31.49 13.27
C ARG A 250 -5.74 31.07 11.88
N VAL A 251 -6.40 29.92 11.75
CA VAL A 251 -6.96 29.45 10.47
C VAL A 251 -7.97 30.46 9.90
N ARG A 252 -8.87 30.98 10.75
CA ARG A 252 -9.87 31.97 10.33
C ARG A 252 -9.22 33.31 9.96
N GLU A 253 -8.36 33.84 10.84
CA GLU A 253 -7.63 35.09 10.61
C GLU A 253 -6.82 35.03 9.31
N ARG A 254 -6.13 33.92 9.05
CA ARG A 254 -5.33 33.75 7.83
C ARG A 254 -6.19 33.69 6.58
N ALA A 255 -7.29 32.94 6.61
CA ALA A 255 -8.21 32.87 5.49
C ALA A 255 -8.77 34.27 5.17
N GLU A 256 -9.20 35.02 6.19
CA GLU A 256 -9.71 36.38 6.05
C GLU A 256 -8.65 37.35 5.52
N ALA A 257 -7.39 37.25 5.98
CA ALA A 257 -6.28 38.05 5.47
C ALA A 257 -6.01 37.79 3.98
N TRP A 258 -6.24 36.57 3.51
CA TRP A 258 -6.21 36.24 2.09
C TRP A 258 -7.53 36.56 1.36
N GLY A 259 -8.52 37.15 2.02
CA GLY A 259 -9.83 37.45 1.43
C GLY A 259 -10.63 36.19 1.04
N GLU A 260 -10.32 35.05 1.66
CA GLU A 260 -10.97 33.76 1.46
C GLU A 260 -11.64 33.28 2.75
N ARG A 261 -12.30 32.12 2.68
CA ARG A 261 -12.96 31.49 3.85
C ARG A 261 -12.18 30.27 4.30
N TRP A 262 -12.28 29.94 5.60
CA TRP A 262 -11.62 28.78 6.20
C TRP A 262 -11.83 27.44 5.47
N PRO A 263 -12.96 27.14 4.78
CA PRO A 263 -13.12 25.88 4.05
C PRO A 263 -12.07 25.68 2.94
N SER A 264 -11.57 26.78 2.35
CA SER A 264 -10.52 26.74 1.33
C SER A 264 -9.18 26.32 1.91
N VAL A 265 -8.90 26.65 3.17
CA VAL A 265 -7.68 26.21 3.89
C VAL A 265 -7.71 24.70 4.11
N PHE A 266 -8.84 24.16 4.58
CA PHE A 266 -9.02 22.72 4.75
C PHE A 266 -8.93 21.96 3.42
N SER A 267 -9.55 22.49 2.38
CA SER A 267 -9.52 21.89 1.04
C SER A 267 -8.11 21.89 0.45
N ALA A 268 -7.36 22.98 0.61
CA ALA A 268 -5.96 23.05 0.22
C ALA A 268 -5.08 22.09 1.04
N ALA A 269 -5.27 22.02 2.36
CA ALA A 269 -4.53 21.10 3.22
C ALA A 269 -4.80 19.62 2.86
N ALA A 270 -6.05 19.26 2.53
CA ALA A 270 -6.39 17.92 2.07
C ALA A 270 -5.71 17.57 0.73
N ALA A 271 -5.68 18.52 -0.22
CA ALA A 271 -4.95 18.34 -1.47
C ALA A 271 -3.43 18.22 -1.25
N LEU A 272 -2.85 19.01 -0.34
CA LEU A 272 -1.44 18.93 0.04
C LEU A 272 -1.10 17.59 0.70
N ALA A 273 -1.98 17.06 1.56
CA ALA A 273 -1.80 15.76 2.18
C ALA A 273 -1.77 14.63 1.13
N LEU A 274 -2.72 14.63 0.18
CA LEU A 274 -2.74 13.66 -0.92
C LEU A 274 -1.54 13.81 -1.86
N HIS A 275 -1.10 15.04 -2.13
CA HIS A 275 0.13 15.30 -2.88
C HIS A 275 1.35 14.72 -2.17
N ALA A 276 1.46 14.90 -0.85
CA ALA A 276 2.56 14.37 -0.06
C ALA A 276 2.55 12.83 -0.02
N ASP A 277 1.37 12.22 0.07
CA ASP A 277 1.21 10.75 0.13
C ASP A 277 1.45 10.08 -1.23
N THR A 278 1.04 10.72 -2.34
CA THR A 278 1.02 10.06 -3.66
C THR A 278 2.00 10.64 -4.68
N GLY A 279 2.56 11.83 -4.42
CA GLY A 279 3.33 12.60 -5.39
C GLY A 279 2.50 13.18 -6.54
N GLN A 280 1.19 12.87 -6.63
CA GLN A 280 0.32 13.41 -7.68
C GLN A 280 0.15 14.91 -7.52
N ARG A 281 0.11 15.63 -8.65
CA ARG A 281 -0.10 17.08 -8.66
C ARG A 281 -1.52 17.48 -9.04
N ASP A 282 -2.30 16.57 -9.61
CA ASP A 282 -3.68 16.82 -10.02
C ASP A 282 -4.60 16.00 -9.12
N ILE A 283 -5.18 16.66 -8.12
CA ILE A 283 -5.92 16.01 -7.03
C ILE A 283 -7.41 16.28 -7.21
N VAL A 284 -8.26 15.25 -7.20
CA VAL A 284 -9.72 15.43 -7.26
C VAL A 284 -10.35 15.01 -5.93
N LEU A 285 -10.80 16.00 -5.16
CA LEU A 285 -11.52 15.83 -3.89
C LEU A 285 -13.03 15.77 -4.14
N GLY A 286 -13.79 15.14 -3.25
CA GLY A 286 -15.25 15.20 -3.28
C GLY A 286 -15.78 16.27 -2.33
N LEU A 287 -16.35 17.36 -2.83
CA LEU A 287 -16.97 18.39 -1.99
C LEU A 287 -18.45 18.09 -1.78
N ALA A 288 -18.85 17.75 -0.56
CA ALA A 288 -20.27 17.61 -0.22
C ALA A 288 -20.94 18.98 -0.20
N VAL A 289 -22.03 19.12 -0.94
CA VAL A 289 -22.79 20.38 -1.06
C VAL A 289 -24.27 20.14 -0.83
N PRO A 290 -25.00 21.09 -0.22
CA PRO A 290 -26.45 20.97 -0.07
C PRO A 290 -27.20 20.93 -1.40
N ALA A 291 -26.64 21.50 -2.47
CA ALA A 291 -27.28 21.64 -3.79
C ALA A 291 -28.68 22.29 -3.79
N ARG A 292 -29.01 23.04 -2.74
CA ARG A 292 -30.27 23.77 -2.57
C ARG A 292 -30.18 25.16 -3.23
N ASN A 293 -30.95 25.38 -4.29
CA ASN A 293 -31.05 26.67 -4.97
C ASN A 293 -32.47 26.96 -5.50
N GLY A 294 -32.70 28.21 -5.90
CA GLY A 294 -34.00 28.62 -6.46
C GLY A 294 -35.15 28.47 -5.46
N ARG A 295 -36.18 27.70 -5.84
CA ARG A 295 -37.36 27.42 -5.01
C ARG A 295 -37.10 26.35 -3.94
N LEU A 296 -36.03 25.57 -4.06
CA LEU A 296 -35.59 24.61 -3.05
C LEU A 296 -34.85 25.34 -1.91
N ARG A 297 -35.60 26.07 -1.09
CA ARG A 297 -35.09 26.76 0.12
C ARG A 297 -34.84 25.75 1.25
N ARG A 298 -34.34 26.23 2.39
CA ARG A 298 -34.04 25.40 3.59
C ARG A 298 -35.27 24.63 4.14
N GLU A 299 -36.48 24.98 3.71
CA GLU A 299 -37.76 24.46 4.23
C GLU A 299 -38.33 23.28 3.42
N VAL A 300 -37.66 22.84 2.34
CA VAL A 300 -38.03 21.59 1.64
C VAL A 300 -37.34 20.42 2.34
N LEU A 301 -38.09 19.48 2.92
CA LEU A 301 -37.50 18.25 3.44
C LEU A 301 -37.32 17.22 2.33
N GLY A 302 -36.20 16.50 2.35
CA GLY A 302 -35.81 15.57 1.28
C GLY A 302 -34.30 15.54 1.06
N THR A 303 -33.84 14.55 0.31
CA THR A 303 -32.44 14.46 -0.12
C THR A 303 -32.24 15.20 -1.43
N VAL A 304 -31.44 16.27 -1.38
CA VAL A 304 -31.01 17.03 -2.57
C VAL A 304 -29.51 17.23 -2.62
N SER A 305 -28.80 16.93 -1.52
CA SER A 305 -27.34 17.04 -1.42
C SER A 305 -26.62 16.30 -2.55
N ASN A 306 -25.48 16.83 -2.93
CA ASN A 306 -24.65 16.33 -4.02
C ASN A 306 -23.18 16.30 -3.59
N VAL A 307 -22.34 15.56 -4.31
CA VAL A 307 -20.89 15.56 -4.12
C VAL A 307 -20.25 16.04 -5.41
N LEU A 308 -19.56 17.17 -5.37
CA LEU A 308 -18.93 17.77 -6.54
C LEU A 308 -17.45 17.41 -6.60
N PRO A 309 -16.91 17.02 -7.77
CA PRO A 309 -15.47 16.94 -7.97
C PRO A 309 -14.82 18.32 -7.81
N LEU A 310 -13.93 18.47 -6.84
CA LEU A 310 -13.09 19.63 -6.62
C LEU A 310 -11.66 19.29 -7.07
N ARG A 311 -11.30 19.74 -8.29
CA ARG A 311 -10.00 19.48 -8.90
C ARG A 311 -8.98 20.54 -8.49
N VAL A 312 -7.89 20.12 -7.86
CA VAL A 312 -6.85 20.99 -7.30
C VAL A 312 -5.51 20.62 -7.90
N ARG A 313 -4.85 21.61 -8.54
CA ARG A 313 -3.48 21.45 -9.05
C ARG A 313 -2.47 21.96 -8.02
N VAL A 314 -1.63 21.05 -7.54
CA VAL A 314 -0.56 21.34 -6.57
C VAL A 314 0.75 21.59 -7.31
N ASP A 315 1.20 22.83 -7.30
CA ASP A 315 2.52 23.24 -7.79
C ASP A 315 3.47 23.54 -6.62
N PRO A 316 4.53 22.74 -6.39
CA PRO A 316 5.50 22.97 -5.33
C PRO A 316 6.20 24.34 -5.39
N ALA A 317 6.27 24.97 -6.57
CA ALA A 317 6.89 26.28 -6.76
C ALA A 317 5.96 27.45 -6.40
N ALA A 318 4.65 27.23 -6.40
CA ALA A 318 3.64 28.25 -6.08
C ALA A 318 3.64 28.59 -4.59
N SER A 319 3.11 29.77 -4.23
CA SER A 319 2.92 30.14 -2.83
C SER A 319 1.71 29.42 -2.23
N VAL A 320 1.75 29.15 -0.92
CA VAL A 320 0.62 28.54 -0.19
C VAL A 320 -0.65 29.39 -0.34
N GLU A 321 -0.53 30.72 -0.29
CA GLU A 321 -1.64 31.65 -0.54
C GLU A 321 -2.27 31.43 -1.93
N SER A 322 -1.44 31.34 -2.98
CA SER A 322 -1.95 31.17 -4.35
C SER A 322 -2.72 29.86 -4.52
N LEU A 323 -2.30 28.79 -3.84
CA LEU A 323 -3.02 27.52 -3.80
C LEU A 323 -4.38 27.68 -3.13
N VAL A 324 -4.45 28.33 -1.97
CA VAL A 324 -5.72 28.54 -1.24
C VAL A 324 -6.69 29.39 -2.07
N ARG A 325 -6.20 30.44 -2.73
CA ARG A 325 -7.01 31.27 -3.65
C ARG A 325 -7.51 30.46 -4.85
N ALA A 326 -6.66 29.61 -5.44
CA ALA A 326 -7.05 28.76 -6.55
C ALA A 326 -8.15 27.76 -6.16
N VAL A 327 -8.01 27.12 -4.99
CA VAL A 327 -9.04 26.24 -4.42
C VAL A 327 -10.35 26.98 -4.18
N ALA A 328 -10.29 28.21 -3.66
CA ALA A 328 -11.47 29.01 -3.42
C ALA A 328 -12.16 29.44 -4.73
N ALA A 329 -11.40 29.81 -5.75
CA ALA A 329 -11.90 30.13 -7.08
C ALA A 329 -12.59 28.93 -7.73
N GLU A 330 -11.93 27.76 -7.70
CA GLU A 330 -12.52 26.51 -8.21
C GLU A 330 -13.82 26.17 -7.48
N THR A 331 -13.84 26.28 -6.15
CA THR A 331 -15.03 26.04 -5.33
C THR A 331 -16.17 26.96 -5.74
N ARG A 332 -15.92 28.26 -5.94
CA ARG A 332 -16.94 29.22 -6.40
C ARG A 332 -17.47 28.87 -7.79
N ASP A 333 -16.63 28.33 -8.66
CA ASP A 333 -16.99 27.96 -10.01
C ASP A 333 -17.90 26.72 -10.03
N ILE A 334 -17.48 25.64 -9.38
CA ILE A 334 -18.24 24.40 -9.33
C ILE A 334 -19.59 24.56 -8.62
N LEU A 335 -19.67 25.42 -7.58
CA LEU A 335 -20.91 25.66 -6.85
C LEU A 335 -22.02 26.27 -7.71
N ARG A 336 -21.70 26.95 -8.82
CA ARG A 336 -22.72 27.43 -9.77
C ARG A 336 -23.39 26.25 -10.49
N HIS A 337 -22.69 25.15 -10.68
CA HIS A 337 -23.11 23.97 -11.43
C HIS A 337 -23.49 22.78 -10.53
N GLN A 338 -23.73 23.04 -9.24
CA GLN A 338 -23.93 22.01 -8.20
C GLN A 338 -25.18 21.13 -8.34
N ARG A 339 -26.13 21.49 -9.22
CA ARG A 339 -27.35 20.71 -9.45
C ARG A 339 -27.09 19.47 -10.31
N TYR A 340 -26.04 19.50 -11.13
CA TYR A 340 -25.68 18.37 -11.99
C TYR A 340 -25.08 17.27 -11.12
N ARG A 341 -25.65 16.07 -11.22
CA ARG A 341 -25.40 14.99 -10.27
C ARG A 341 -24.07 14.31 -10.53
N LEU A 342 -23.35 13.93 -9.48
CA LEU A 342 -22.15 13.10 -9.63
C LEU A 342 -22.44 11.82 -10.41
N GLU A 343 -23.60 11.21 -10.16
CA GLU A 343 -24.03 9.99 -10.85
C GLU A 343 -24.18 10.21 -12.37
N ASP A 344 -24.67 11.38 -12.77
CA ASP A 344 -24.78 11.77 -14.18
C ASP A 344 -23.38 12.09 -14.75
N MET A 345 -22.51 12.79 -14.01
CA MET A 345 -21.11 13.02 -14.40
C MET A 345 -20.35 11.71 -14.63
N LEU A 346 -20.52 10.72 -13.76
CA LEU A 346 -19.88 9.41 -13.87
C LEU A 346 -20.41 8.64 -15.09
N ARG A 347 -21.72 8.71 -15.37
CA ARG A 347 -22.30 8.11 -16.57
C ARG A 347 -21.72 8.73 -17.83
N ASP A 348 -21.69 10.05 -17.91
CA ASP A 348 -21.16 10.77 -19.07
C ASP A 348 -19.64 10.56 -19.23
N ALA A 349 -18.91 10.50 -18.12
CA ALA A 349 -17.49 10.23 -18.12
C ALA A 349 -17.16 8.77 -18.42
N SER A 350 -18.02 7.79 -18.07
CA SER A 350 -17.81 6.37 -18.38
C SER A 350 -17.86 6.07 -19.88
N ALA A 351 -18.55 6.90 -20.67
CA ALA A 351 -18.48 6.86 -22.13
C ALA A 351 -17.12 7.35 -22.69
N LEU A 352 -16.28 7.97 -21.84
CA LEU A 352 -14.98 8.55 -22.17
C LEU A 352 -13.82 7.92 -21.38
N LEU A 353 -14.08 7.16 -20.30
CA LEU A 353 -13.11 6.66 -19.33
C LEU A 353 -13.50 5.24 -18.85
N ASP A 354 -12.62 4.26 -19.04
CA ASP A 354 -12.73 2.93 -18.44
C ASP A 354 -12.68 3.04 -16.90
N GLU A 355 -13.70 2.51 -16.19
CA GLU A 355 -13.77 2.12 -14.75
C GLU A 355 -13.00 2.96 -13.68
N HIS A 356 -12.58 4.18 -13.95
CA HIS A 356 -11.76 4.97 -13.02
C HIS A 356 -12.60 5.71 -11.98
N ARG A 357 -12.16 5.69 -10.71
CA ARG A 357 -12.71 6.57 -9.67
C ARG A 357 -12.25 8.01 -9.91
N ILE A 358 -13.18 8.88 -10.29
CA ILE A 358 -12.90 10.30 -10.58
C ILE A 358 -12.90 11.15 -9.30
N VAL A 359 -13.45 10.64 -8.18
CA VAL A 359 -13.54 11.38 -6.91
C VAL A 359 -12.81 10.64 -5.79
N GLY A 360 -11.89 11.35 -5.15
CA GLY A 360 -11.07 10.90 -4.02
C GLY A 360 -11.78 11.10 -2.67
N PRO A 361 -11.03 11.38 -1.58
CA PRO A 361 -11.59 11.69 -0.28
C PRO A 361 -12.63 12.81 -0.30
N ARG A 362 -13.64 12.69 0.56
CA ARG A 362 -14.75 13.64 0.64
C ARG A 362 -14.52 14.66 1.75
N LEU A 363 -14.92 15.90 1.49
CA LEU A 363 -14.95 17.00 2.45
C LEU A 363 -16.41 17.36 2.70
N ASN A 364 -16.89 17.14 3.92
CA ASN A 364 -18.17 17.60 4.41
C ASN A 364 -17.93 18.71 5.43
N MET A 365 -18.19 19.96 5.03
CA MET A 365 -17.94 21.13 5.87
C MET A 365 -19.26 21.84 6.12
N MET A 366 -19.76 21.73 7.35
CA MET A 366 -21.06 22.29 7.75
C MET A 366 -20.89 23.18 8.98
N SER A 367 -21.50 24.37 8.94
CA SER A 367 -21.75 25.15 10.16
C SER A 367 -23.09 24.71 10.73
N MET A 368 -23.10 24.29 11.98
CA MET A 368 -24.32 24.00 12.73
C MET A 368 -24.71 25.24 13.53
N ASP A 369 -26.01 25.48 13.65
CA ASP A 369 -26.53 26.59 14.46
C ASP A 369 -26.28 26.34 15.95
N ARG A 370 -25.88 27.38 16.69
CA ARG A 370 -25.60 27.30 18.14
C ARG A 370 -26.85 27.36 19.01
N ASP A 371 -27.88 28.04 18.52
CA ASP A 371 -29.00 28.50 19.34
C ASP A 371 -30.16 27.50 19.26
N LEU A 372 -29.88 26.22 19.50
CA LEU A 372 -30.92 25.22 19.63
C LEU A 372 -31.38 25.20 21.09
N ASP A 373 -32.55 25.78 21.33
CA ASP A 373 -33.18 25.88 22.65
C ASP A 373 -34.54 25.17 22.67
N PHE A 374 -34.73 24.32 23.67
CA PHE A 374 -35.99 23.63 23.93
C PHE A 374 -36.61 24.24 25.19
N GLY A 375 -37.23 25.41 25.05
CA GLY A 375 -37.93 26.10 26.14
C GLY A 375 -37.02 26.40 27.34
N GLY A 376 -35.82 26.92 27.10
CA GLY A 376 -34.78 27.16 28.11
C GLY A 376 -33.85 25.98 28.38
N ILE A 377 -34.03 24.85 27.69
CA ILE A 377 -33.12 23.70 27.76
C ILE A 377 -32.09 23.82 26.64
N ALA A 378 -30.83 23.99 27.04
CA ALA A 378 -29.70 23.99 26.10
C ALA A 378 -29.54 22.62 25.43
N ALA A 379 -29.28 22.62 24.13
CA ALA A 379 -29.12 21.41 23.33
C ALA A 379 -27.79 21.36 22.58
N THR A 380 -27.21 20.16 22.47
CA THR A 380 -26.00 19.91 21.68
C THR A 380 -26.26 18.80 20.68
N VAL A 381 -26.04 19.06 19.39
CA VAL A 381 -26.20 18.04 18.34
C VAL A 381 -24.88 17.33 18.10
N HIS A 382 -24.93 16.00 18.10
CA HIS A 382 -23.82 15.12 17.79
C HIS A 382 -24.18 14.26 16.59
N GLU A 383 -23.31 14.23 15.59
CA GLU A 383 -23.46 13.30 14.48
C GLU A 383 -23.04 11.89 14.90
N ILE A 384 -23.74 10.88 14.40
CA ILE A 384 -23.42 9.46 14.59
C ILE A 384 -22.89 8.87 13.29
N SER A 385 -23.64 9.06 12.20
CA SER A 385 -23.27 8.62 10.86
C SER A 385 -23.70 9.65 9.81
N PRO A 386 -22.82 10.08 8.91
CA PRO A 386 -23.18 10.91 7.77
C PRO A 386 -23.76 10.08 6.60
N GLY A 387 -23.81 8.74 6.71
CA GLY A 387 -24.19 7.82 5.64
C GLY A 387 -22.98 7.24 4.90
N LEU A 388 -23.10 7.11 3.56
CA LEU A 388 -22.18 6.34 2.72
C LEU A 388 -20.71 6.74 2.90
N THR A 389 -19.91 5.81 3.44
CA THR A 389 -18.48 6.00 3.71
C THR A 389 -17.64 4.79 3.25
N ASP A 390 -17.48 4.63 1.93
CA ASP A 390 -16.61 3.59 1.34
C ASP A 390 -15.13 4.00 1.22
N GLY A 391 -14.84 5.26 1.55
CA GLY A 391 -13.52 5.90 1.40
C GLY A 391 -13.10 6.60 2.67
N PHE A 392 -12.61 7.84 2.53
CA PHE A 392 -12.23 8.71 3.63
C PHE A 392 -13.06 9.99 3.52
N THR A 393 -13.86 10.29 4.52
CA THR A 393 -14.71 11.48 4.58
C THR A 393 -14.30 12.32 5.77
N LEU A 394 -13.91 13.57 5.52
CA LEU A 394 -13.61 14.56 6.54
C LEU A 394 -14.88 15.35 6.86
N GLY A 395 -15.40 15.20 8.07
CA GLY A 395 -16.47 16.03 8.63
C GLY A 395 -15.89 17.19 9.44
N VAL A 396 -16.11 18.43 9.01
CA VAL A 396 -15.73 19.62 9.79
C VAL A 396 -17.01 20.30 10.26
N TYR A 397 -17.26 20.23 11.58
CA TYR A 397 -18.46 20.74 12.21
C TYR A 397 -18.11 21.93 13.11
N HIS A 398 -18.41 23.13 12.63
CA HIS A 398 -18.29 24.33 13.45
C HIS A 398 -19.63 24.63 14.12
N ASN A 399 -19.72 24.27 15.40
CA ASN A 399 -20.87 24.58 16.26
C ASN A 399 -20.63 25.86 17.04
N GLY A 400 -19.71 26.69 16.56
CA GLY A 400 -19.35 27.92 17.23
C GLY A 400 -18.39 27.83 18.41
N GLU A 401 -18.17 26.64 18.95
CA GLU A 401 -17.24 26.43 20.05
C GLU A 401 -15.87 27.08 19.78
N PRO A 402 -15.15 27.48 20.85
CA PRO A 402 -13.86 28.13 20.70
C PRO A 402 -12.84 27.26 19.97
N ASP A 403 -12.99 25.95 20.07
CA ASP A 403 -12.24 24.89 19.42
C ASP A 403 -13.09 24.24 18.31
N LEU A 404 -12.44 23.70 17.28
CA LEU A 404 -13.12 23.12 16.13
C LEU A 404 -13.05 21.59 16.20
N ARG A 405 -14.21 20.94 16.20
CA ARG A 405 -14.30 19.48 16.08
C ARG A 405 -14.14 19.07 14.61
N VAL A 406 -13.29 18.08 14.38
CA VAL A 406 -13.08 17.47 13.08
C VAL A 406 -13.20 15.96 13.24
N ASP A 407 -14.09 15.37 12.46
CA ASP A 407 -14.36 13.95 12.43
C ASP A 407 -13.86 13.36 11.11
N VAL A 408 -13.40 12.12 11.17
CA VAL A 408 -13.13 11.30 9.98
C VAL A 408 -13.99 10.06 10.07
N ASP A 409 -14.75 9.84 9.00
CA ASP A 409 -15.44 8.60 8.72
C ASP A 409 -14.66 7.87 7.63
N ALA A 410 -14.28 6.62 7.90
CA ALA A 410 -13.51 5.79 6.97
C ALA A 410 -14.14 4.40 6.79
N GLY A 411 -14.06 3.89 5.56
CA GLY A 411 -14.43 2.51 5.26
C GLY A 411 -13.40 1.55 5.85
N GLY A 412 -13.79 0.77 6.86
CA GLY A 412 -12.84 -0.04 7.62
C GLY A 412 -12.34 -1.27 6.88
N ARG A 413 -12.92 -1.62 5.71
CA ARG A 413 -12.31 -2.55 4.75
C ARG A 413 -11.02 -2.02 4.10
N ARG A 414 -10.81 -0.69 4.11
CA ARG A 414 -9.66 -0.02 3.49
C ARG A 414 -8.70 0.55 4.53
N TYR A 415 -9.22 1.11 5.62
CA TYR A 415 -8.42 1.80 6.64
C TYR A 415 -8.50 1.05 7.97
N GLY A 416 -7.38 0.94 8.69
CA GLY A 416 -7.40 0.57 10.10
C GLY A 416 -7.66 1.78 11.02
N PRO A 417 -8.02 1.58 12.31
CA PRO A 417 -8.22 2.68 13.26
C PRO A 417 -7.01 3.62 13.38
N ALA A 418 -5.80 3.06 13.37
CA ALA A 418 -4.56 3.84 13.43
C ALA A 418 -4.30 4.64 12.14
N ASP A 419 -4.69 4.11 10.97
CA ASP A 419 -4.56 4.82 9.70
C ASP A 419 -5.49 6.05 9.68
N ALA A 420 -6.76 5.86 10.05
CA ALA A 420 -7.74 6.95 10.12
C ALA A 420 -7.30 8.07 11.10
N ALA A 421 -6.81 7.68 12.29
CA ALA A 421 -6.31 8.62 13.27
C ALA A 421 -5.04 9.36 12.81
N GLY A 422 -4.07 8.64 12.25
CA GLY A 422 -2.82 9.21 11.75
C GLY A 422 -3.04 10.21 10.61
N GLN A 423 -3.96 9.89 9.69
CA GLN A 423 -4.32 10.77 8.57
C GLN A 423 -5.05 12.03 9.05
N LEU A 424 -5.97 11.92 10.02
CA LEU A 424 -6.61 13.09 10.62
C LEU A 424 -5.59 14.00 11.31
N GLY A 425 -4.70 13.42 12.13
CA GLY A 425 -3.64 14.19 12.81
C GLY A 425 -2.78 14.98 11.83
N ARG A 426 -2.29 14.32 10.77
CA ARG A 426 -1.51 14.96 9.70
C ARG A 426 -2.27 16.08 9.01
N LEU A 427 -3.55 15.86 8.70
CA LEU A 427 -4.37 16.88 8.06
C LEU A 427 -4.51 18.11 8.94
N LEU A 428 -4.75 17.94 10.24
CA LEU A 428 -4.82 19.05 11.19
C LEU A 428 -3.49 19.80 11.32
N GLU A 429 -2.36 19.07 11.32
CA GLU A 429 -1.04 19.69 11.28
C GLU A 429 -0.80 20.51 10.01
N LEU A 430 -1.25 20.01 8.85
CA LEU A 430 -1.18 20.75 7.59
C LEU A 430 -2.09 21.96 7.58
N VAL A 431 -3.31 21.87 8.13
CA VAL A 431 -4.21 23.01 8.31
C VAL A 431 -3.54 24.10 9.16
N THR A 432 -2.92 23.72 10.27
CA THR A 432 -2.16 24.64 11.12
C THR A 432 -0.96 25.22 10.37
N ALA A 433 -0.17 24.40 9.67
CA ALA A 433 0.99 24.85 8.91
C ALA A 433 0.61 25.86 7.80
N VAL A 434 -0.48 25.62 7.08
CA VAL A 434 -1.01 26.55 6.07
C VAL A 434 -1.43 27.87 6.72
N ALA A 435 -2.05 27.82 7.90
CA ALA A 435 -2.49 29.03 8.60
C ALA A 435 -1.32 29.85 9.18
N GLU A 436 -0.25 29.19 9.60
CA GLU A 436 0.85 29.81 10.34
C GLU A 436 2.10 30.09 9.48
N CYS A 437 2.13 29.64 8.23
CA CYS A 437 3.31 29.83 7.39
C CYS A 437 3.64 31.32 7.18
N PRO A 438 4.94 31.67 7.09
CA PRO A 438 5.37 33.01 6.68
C PRO A 438 4.78 33.40 5.32
N GLU A 439 4.61 34.71 5.09
CA GLU A 439 4.17 35.22 3.81
C GLU A 439 5.16 34.83 2.69
N GLY A 440 4.62 34.51 1.50
CA GLY A 440 5.43 34.05 0.37
C GLY A 440 5.99 32.62 0.50
N THR A 441 5.65 31.87 1.56
CA THR A 441 6.05 30.46 1.70
C THR A 441 5.59 29.66 0.47
N ARG A 442 6.54 28.96 -0.17
CA ARG A 442 6.26 28.05 -1.27
C ARG A 442 5.67 26.74 -0.76
N VAL A 443 4.78 26.14 -1.53
CA VAL A 443 4.17 24.84 -1.20
C VAL A 443 5.22 23.77 -0.89
N GLY A 444 6.27 23.66 -1.69
CA GLY A 444 7.35 22.68 -1.46
C GLY A 444 8.23 22.98 -0.23
N ALA A 445 8.17 24.20 0.31
CA ALA A 445 8.90 24.62 1.50
C ALA A 445 8.06 24.57 2.78
N LEU A 446 6.75 24.30 2.69
CA LEU A 446 5.87 24.21 3.84
C LEU A 446 6.33 23.09 4.79
N ARG A 447 6.48 23.41 6.07
CA ARG A 447 6.89 22.47 7.12
C ARG A 447 5.72 22.29 8.10
N THR A 448 5.42 21.05 8.48
CA THR A 448 4.50 20.72 9.58
C THR A 448 5.27 20.61 10.89
N GLY A 449 4.62 20.88 12.03
CA GLY A 449 5.27 20.77 13.36
C GLY A 449 5.77 19.35 13.69
N SER A 450 5.21 18.33 13.06
CA SER A 450 5.68 16.93 13.11
C SER A 450 6.88 16.62 12.22
N SER A 451 7.50 17.62 11.58
CA SER A 451 8.79 17.44 10.90
C SER A 451 9.93 17.06 11.85
N GLY A 452 9.66 17.03 13.16
CA GLY A 452 10.40 16.24 14.15
C GLY A 452 10.00 14.76 14.21
N ALA A 453 9.60 14.13 13.10
CA ALA A 453 9.48 12.68 13.03
C ALA A 453 10.86 12.13 13.38
N ALA A 454 10.97 11.63 14.61
CA ALA A 454 12.21 11.33 15.30
C ALA A 454 13.25 10.81 14.32
N GLU A 455 14.32 11.58 14.13
CA GLU A 455 15.60 10.99 13.75
C GLU A 455 15.71 9.72 14.57
N THR A 456 15.80 8.56 13.92
CA THR A 456 16.17 7.37 14.67
C THR A 456 17.67 7.57 14.87
N PRO A 457 18.14 8.01 16.05
CA PRO A 457 19.58 7.94 16.30
C PRO A 457 20.00 6.50 16.02
N ALA A 458 21.20 6.32 15.46
CA ALA A 458 21.82 5.01 15.43
C ALA A 458 21.69 4.38 16.83
N SER A 459 21.25 3.13 16.91
CA SER A 459 20.98 2.51 18.20
C SER A 459 22.22 2.61 19.09
N PRO A 460 22.11 3.14 20.33
CA PRO A 460 23.25 3.21 21.23
C PRO A 460 23.77 1.78 21.48
N GLY A 461 25.03 1.52 21.16
CA GLY A 461 25.65 0.20 21.28
C GLY A 461 26.36 -0.36 20.05
N SER A 462 26.62 0.44 19.00
CA SER A 462 27.47 -0.04 17.89
C SER A 462 28.83 -0.47 18.41
N THR A 463 29.20 -1.72 18.14
CA THR A 463 30.55 -2.21 18.43
C THR A 463 31.48 -1.53 17.44
N PRO A 464 32.53 -0.80 17.88
CA PRO A 464 33.41 -0.11 16.96
C PRO A 464 34.05 -1.12 16.01
N VAL A 465 33.73 -1.01 14.72
CA VAL A 465 34.47 -1.74 13.67
C VAL A 465 35.85 -1.07 13.60
N ALA A 466 36.91 -1.85 13.81
CA ALA A 466 38.25 -1.30 13.72
C ALA A 466 38.47 -0.72 12.31
N ALA A 467 38.97 0.51 12.24
CA ALA A 467 39.10 1.27 10.99
C ALA A 467 40.02 0.60 9.96
N SER A 468 40.77 -0.44 10.35
CA SER A 468 41.68 -1.23 9.50
C SER A 468 41.15 -2.61 9.09
N ASP A 469 39.94 -3.00 9.51
CA ASP A 469 39.41 -4.34 9.26
C ASP A 469 39.00 -4.55 7.80
N THR A 470 39.38 -5.71 7.27
CA THR A 470 39.00 -6.20 5.94
C THR A 470 38.56 -7.65 6.04
N LEU A 471 37.77 -8.16 5.08
CA LEU A 471 37.42 -9.59 5.04
C LEU A 471 38.66 -10.50 5.16
N VAL A 472 39.76 -10.13 4.50
CA VAL A 472 41.00 -10.92 4.54
C VAL A 472 41.59 -10.92 5.94
N SER A 473 41.61 -9.79 6.64
CA SER A 473 42.13 -9.74 8.01
C SER A 473 41.24 -10.48 9.00
N LEU A 474 39.91 -10.45 8.82
CA LEU A 474 38.97 -11.22 9.64
C LEU A 474 39.21 -12.73 9.51
N VAL A 475 39.34 -13.23 8.27
CA VAL A 475 39.62 -14.65 8.03
C VAL A 475 41.04 -15.03 8.49
N ALA A 476 42.03 -14.17 8.30
CA ALA A 476 43.40 -14.41 8.75
C ALA A 476 43.51 -14.58 10.28
N ARG A 477 42.70 -13.84 11.07
CA ARG A 477 42.61 -14.04 12.52
C ARG A 477 42.17 -15.45 12.88
N GLN A 478 41.17 -15.98 12.17
CA GLN A 478 40.66 -17.33 12.41
C GLN A 478 41.64 -18.41 11.95
N ILE A 479 42.33 -18.19 10.81
CA ILE A 479 43.41 -19.08 10.36
C ILE A 479 44.50 -19.20 11.42
N ALA A 480 44.92 -18.07 12.00
CA ALA A 480 45.96 -18.06 13.04
C ALA A 480 45.47 -18.69 14.36
N ALA A 481 44.21 -18.45 14.74
CA ALA A 481 43.65 -18.96 15.99
C ALA A 481 43.30 -20.45 15.93
N ARG A 482 42.92 -20.98 14.76
CA ARG A 482 42.30 -22.31 14.60
C ARG A 482 42.75 -23.02 13.31
N PRO A 483 44.07 -23.19 13.07
CA PRO A 483 44.58 -23.71 11.81
C PRO A 483 44.04 -25.10 11.45
N ASP A 484 43.85 -25.97 12.45
CA ASP A 484 43.44 -27.37 12.25
C ASP A 484 41.92 -27.57 12.20
N ALA A 485 41.13 -26.53 12.53
CA ALA A 485 39.67 -26.61 12.48
C ALA A 485 39.18 -26.71 11.03
N THR A 486 38.12 -27.49 10.79
CA THR A 486 37.50 -27.63 9.47
C THR A 486 36.80 -26.33 9.07
N ALA A 487 37.27 -25.71 7.97
CA ALA A 487 36.74 -24.46 7.45
C ALA A 487 35.65 -24.70 6.39
N VAL A 488 35.88 -25.61 5.45
CA VAL A 488 34.99 -25.84 4.30
C VAL A 488 34.78 -27.33 4.07
N VAL A 489 33.54 -27.72 3.82
CA VAL A 489 33.12 -29.09 3.47
C VAL A 489 32.32 -29.05 2.17
N CYS A 490 32.60 -29.94 1.23
CA CYS A 490 31.81 -30.14 0.01
C CYS A 490 31.82 -31.64 -0.36
N GLY A 491 30.73 -32.35 -0.08
CA GLY A 491 30.73 -33.81 -0.19
C GLY A 491 31.79 -34.44 0.73
N GLU A 492 32.68 -35.24 0.15
CA GLU A 492 33.80 -35.88 0.89
C GLU A 492 34.99 -34.93 1.10
N ASP A 493 35.08 -33.83 0.34
CA ASP A 493 36.19 -32.89 0.43
C ASP A 493 36.09 -32.03 1.69
N ARG A 494 37.18 -31.98 2.45
CA ARG A 494 37.30 -31.19 3.69
C ARG A 494 38.59 -30.40 3.70
N LEU A 495 38.48 -29.09 3.92
CA LEU A 495 39.63 -28.21 4.11
C LEU A 495 39.65 -27.68 5.54
N SER A 496 40.79 -27.82 6.21
CA SER A 496 41.07 -27.04 7.42
C SER A 496 41.35 -25.57 7.07
N TYR A 497 41.30 -24.68 8.06
CA TYR A 497 41.67 -23.27 7.87
C TYR A 497 43.11 -23.12 7.34
N ALA A 498 44.06 -23.90 7.82
CA ALA A 498 45.44 -23.91 7.31
C ALA A 498 45.53 -24.43 5.86
N ALA A 499 44.75 -25.46 5.51
CA ALA A 499 44.73 -25.98 4.15
C ALA A 499 44.08 -24.98 3.17
N LEU A 500 43.01 -24.31 3.59
CA LEU A 500 42.36 -23.21 2.86
C LEU A 500 43.34 -22.05 2.63
N ASP A 501 44.03 -21.62 3.69
CA ASP A 501 45.06 -20.58 3.65
C ASP A 501 46.16 -20.91 2.64
N ALA A 502 46.75 -22.11 2.74
CA ALA A 502 47.84 -22.52 1.87
C ALA A 502 47.42 -22.63 0.40
N ARG A 503 46.21 -23.13 0.12
CA ARG A 503 45.66 -23.20 -1.25
C ARG A 503 45.38 -21.81 -1.80
N ALA A 504 44.71 -20.95 -1.03
CA ALA A 504 44.40 -19.58 -1.44
C ALA A 504 45.67 -18.76 -1.68
N GLU A 505 46.73 -18.97 -0.87
CA GLU A 505 48.01 -18.29 -1.05
C GLU A 505 48.77 -18.74 -2.30
N ARG A 506 48.71 -20.04 -2.65
CA ARG A 506 49.29 -20.55 -3.91
C ARG A 506 48.60 -19.90 -5.11
N LEU A 507 47.27 -19.92 -5.11
CA LEU A 507 46.49 -19.32 -6.19
C LEU A 507 46.66 -17.79 -6.25
N ALA A 508 46.72 -17.09 -5.11
CA ALA A 508 46.94 -15.65 -5.05
C ALA A 508 48.28 -15.24 -5.69
N ARG A 509 49.34 -16.05 -5.50
CA ARG A 509 50.63 -15.82 -6.18
C ARG A 509 50.52 -15.97 -7.70
N ALA A 510 49.82 -16.99 -8.18
CA ALA A 510 49.56 -17.18 -9.60
C ALA A 510 48.75 -16.01 -10.19
N LEU A 511 47.72 -15.56 -9.48
CA LEU A 511 46.88 -14.42 -9.87
C LEU A 511 47.67 -13.11 -9.94
N ARG A 512 48.54 -12.83 -8.95
CA ARG A 512 49.42 -11.65 -8.97
C ARG A 512 50.40 -11.70 -10.14
N ALA A 513 51.00 -12.86 -10.41
CA ALA A 513 51.87 -13.04 -11.57
C ALA A 513 51.14 -12.82 -12.90
N ALA A 514 49.83 -13.08 -12.94
CA ALA A 514 48.97 -12.82 -14.10
C ALA A 514 48.38 -11.38 -14.13
N GLY A 515 48.67 -10.53 -13.13
CA GLY A 515 48.24 -9.12 -13.11
C GLY A 515 47.00 -8.79 -12.26
N ALA A 516 46.58 -9.69 -11.37
CA ALA A 516 45.63 -9.35 -10.31
C ALA A 516 46.26 -8.40 -9.28
N GLY A 517 45.50 -7.42 -8.81
CA GLY A 517 45.96 -6.44 -7.84
C GLY A 517 44.90 -5.39 -7.47
N PRO A 518 45.26 -4.42 -6.62
CA PRO A 518 44.37 -3.33 -6.22
C PRO A 518 43.74 -2.60 -7.42
N GLY A 519 42.44 -2.34 -7.34
CA GLY A 519 41.68 -1.66 -8.39
C GLY A 519 41.37 -2.50 -9.64
N ARG A 520 41.70 -3.81 -9.63
CA ARG A 520 41.37 -4.75 -10.71
C ARG A 520 40.24 -5.68 -10.26
N LEU A 521 39.51 -6.21 -11.25
CA LEU A 521 38.49 -7.24 -11.05
C LEU A 521 39.01 -8.59 -11.57
N VAL A 522 38.71 -9.67 -10.85
CA VAL A 522 38.94 -11.04 -11.31
C VAL A 522 37.60 -11.76 -11.36
N ALA A 523 37.23 -12.24 -12.54
CA ALA A 523 36.00 -13.02 -12.69
C ALA A 523 36.19 -14.45 -12.19
N VAL A 524 35.18 -15.01 -11.53
CA VAL A 524 35.21 -16.36 -10.98
C VAL A 524 34.02 -17.15 -11.50
N ALA A 525 34.28 -18.09 -12.41
CA ALA A 525 33.30 -18.96 -13.06
C ALA A 525 33.62 -20.42 -12.71
N LEU A 526 33.28 -20.83 -11.48
CA LEU A 526 33.56 -22.16 -10.96
C LEU A 526 32.27 -22.80 -10.42
N PRO A 527 32.10 -24.13 -10.54
CA PRO A 527 31.02 -24.82 -9.86
C PRO A 527 31.20 -24.75 -8.34
N ARG A 528 30.10 -24.96 -7.61
CA ARG A 528 30.10 -25.05 -6.14
C ARG A 528 31.04 -26.18 -5.70
N SER A 529 32.11 -25.80 -5.00
CA SER A 529 33.20 -26.69 -4.60
C SER A 529 34.05 -26.01 -3.52
N THR A 530 34.99 -26.74 -2.93
CA THR A 530 36.03 -26.12 -2.09
C THR A 530 36.90 -25.15 -2.89
N ASP A 531 37.12 -25.41 -4.18
CA ASP A 531 37.96 -24.60 -5.07
C ASP A 531 37.33 -23.24 -5.35
N LEU A 532 35.99 -23.15 -5.39
CA LEU A 532 35.28 -21.86 -5.45
C LEU A 532 35.66 -20.98 -4.24
N VAL A 533 35.61 -21.52 -3.02
CA VAL A 533 35.92 -20.77 -1.80
C VAL A 533 37.39 -20.37 -1.75
N VAL A 534 38.29 -21.26 -2.19
CA VAL A 534 39.73 -20.98 -2.36
C VAL A 534 39.94 -19.82 -3.34
N ALA A 535 39.27 -19.83 -4.50
CA ALA A 535 39.40 -18.81 -5.54
C ALA A 535 38.93 -17.43 -5.04
N LEU A 536 37.78 -17.36 -4.37
CA LEU A 536 37.27 -16.11 -3.81
C LEU A 536 38.26 -15.50 -2.79
N LEU A 537 38.80 -16.31 -1.87
CA LEU A 537 39.78 -15.85 -0.90
C LEU A 537 41.11 -15.45 -1.57
N ALA A 538 41.56 -16.20 -2.58
CA ALA A 538 42.79 -15.90 -3.32
C ALA A 538 42.70 -14.55 -4.05
N VAL A 539 41.57 -14.26 -4.68
CA VAL A 539 41.33 -12.97 -5.35
C VAL A 539 41.43 -11.82 -4.35
N LEU A 540 40.74 -11.91 -3.22
CA LEU A 540 40.79 -10.87 -2.17
C LEU A 540 42.21 -10.66 -1.61
N ARG A 541 43.02 -11.72 -1.51
CA ARG A 541 44.43 -11.63 -1.07
C ARG A 541 45.33 -10.90 -2.06
N THR A 542 44.95 -10.82 -3.33
CA THR A 542 45.70 -10.02 -4.30
C THR A 542 45.43 -8.52 -4.13
N GLY A 543 44.38 -8.15 -3.39
CA GLY A 543 43.84 -6.79 -3.33
C GLY A 543 42.82 -6.48 -4.44
N ALA A 544 42.56 -7.44 -5.34
CA ALA A 544 41.52 -7.34 -6.36
C ALA A 544 40.14 -7.67 -5.78
N ALA A 545 39.09 -7.19 -6.45
CA ALA A 545 37.71 -7.57 -6.17
C ALA A 545 37.31 -8.79 -7.02
N TYR A 546 36.52 -9.71 -6.46
CA TYR A 546 35.97 -10.81 -7.24
C TYR A 546 34.67 -10.39 -7.95
N LEU A 547 34.50 -10.89 -9.18
CA LEU A 547 33.29 -10.78 -9.98
C LEU A 547 32.71 -12.20 -10.14
N PRO A 548 31.69 -12.58 -9.36
CA PRO A 548 31.13 -13.92 -9.42
C PRO A 548 30.30 -14.12 -10.69
N LEU A 549 30.58 -15.19 -11.41
CA LEU A 549 29.88 -15.59 -12.63
C LEU A 549 29.32 -17.00 -12.46
N ASP A 550 28.06 -17.12 -12.08
CA ASP A 550 27.42 -18.42 -11.90
C ASP A 550 27.39 -19.21 -13.24
N PRO A 551 28.05 -20.38 -13.34
CA PRO A 551 28.09 -21.17 -14.57
C PRO A 551 26.71 -21.67 -15.02
N ALA A 552 25.70 -21.69 -14.13
CA ALA A 552 24.33 -22.01 -14.50
C ALA A 552 23.61 -20.87 -15.23
N SER A 553 24.22 -19.68 -15.32
CA SER A 553 23.67 -18.55 -16.08
C SER A 553 23.83 -18.73 -17.59
N PRO A 554 22.92 -18.18 -18.42
CA PRO A 554 23.04 -18.23 -19.87
C PRO A 554 24.35 -17.60 -20.37
N PRO A 555 25.01 -18.18 -21.40
CA PRO A 555 26.28 -17.66 -21.94
C PRO A 555 26.23 -16.18 -22.31
N ASP A 556 25.18 -15.73 -23.01
CA ASP A 556 25.03 -14.34 -23.46
C ASP A 556 25.03 -13.34 -22.28
N ARG A 557 24.46 -13.75 -21.15
CA ARG A 557 24.47 -12.94 -19.93
C ARG A 557 25.87 -12.85 -19.35
N LEU A 558 26.59 -13.97 -19.28
CA LEU A 558 27.97 -14.00 -18.81
C LEU A 558 28.87 -13.12 -19.70
N THR A 559 28.72 -13.23 -21.02
CA THR A 559 29.43 -12.38 -22.00
C THR A 559 29.11 -10.90 -21.81
N SER A 560 27.84 -10.55 -21.60
CA SER A 560 27.44 -9.16 -21.32
C SER A 560 28.05 -8.62 -20.01
N ILE A 561 28.11 -9.44 -18.96
CA ILE A 561 28.72 -9.04 -17.68
C ILE A 561 30.23 -8.85 -17.86
N LEU A 562 30.91 -9.78 -18.53
CA LEU A 562 32.34 -9.68 -18.82
C LEU A 562 32.68 -8.44 -19.67
N ALA A 563 31.83 -8.12 -20.65
CA ALA A 563 32.00 -6.95 -21.51
C ALA A 563 31.86 -5.63 -20.74
N ASP A 564 30.89 -5.53 -19.82
CA ASP A 564 30.67 -4.34 -18.99
C ASP A 564 31.72 -4.21 -17.88
N ALA A 565 32.06 -5.32 -17.20
CA ALA A 565 32.97 -5.31 -16.07
C ALA A 565 34.46 -5.22 -16.47
N ALA A 566 34.80 -5.69 -17.67
CA ALA A 566 36.16 -5.74 -18.20
C ALA A 566 37.20 -6.24 -17.18
N PRO A 567 37.03 -7.45 -16.61
CA PRO A 567 37.94 -7.97 -15.60
C PRO A 567 39.34 -8.19 -16.18
N ALA A 568 40.35 -8.19 -15.30
CA ALA A 568 41.73 -8.43 -15.68
C ALA A 568 41.98 -9.90 -16.05
N LEU A 569 41.28 -10.82 -15.38
CA LEU A 569 41.49 -12.27 -15.43
C LEU A 569 40.17 -13.00 -15.23
N VAL A 570 40.11 -14.25 -15.70
CA VAL A 570 38.99 -15.17 -15.43
C VAL A 570 39.52 -16.44 -14.80
N ILE A 571 38.94 -16.86 -13.67
CA ILE A 571 39.18 -18.16 -13.06
C ILE A 571 38.09 -19.13 -13.50
N ALA A 572 38.46 -20.20 -14.20
CA ALA A 572 37.54 -21.24 -14.69
C ALA A 572 38.25 -22.60 -14.82
N ASP A 573 37.48 -23.70 -14.78
CA ASP A 573 37.99 -25.04 -15.09
C ASP A 573 37.69 -25.43 -16.55
N ARG A 574 38.69 -25.94 -17.27
CA ARG A 574 38.62 -26.31 -18.71
C ARG A 574 38.90 -27.79 -18.98
N ARG A 575 38.87 -28.66 -17.96
CA ARG A 575 39.03 -30.11 -18.17
C ARG A 575 37.92 -30.63 -19.12
N PRO A 576 38.25 -31.32 -20.23
CA PRO A 576 37.24 -31.91 -21.13
C PRO A 576 36.33 -32.86 -20.35
N GLY A 577 35.01 -32.64 -20.41
CA GLY A 577 34.02 -33.45 -19.67
C GLY A 577 33.86 -33.11 -18.18
N GLY A 578 34.53 -32.06 -17.67
CA GLY A 578 34.32 -31.57 -16.31
C GLY A 578 33.04 -30.74 -16.16
N PRO A 579 32.36 -30.78 -15.00
CA PRO A 579 31.22 -29.90 -14.71
C PRO A 579 31.69 -28.44 -14.75
N GLY A 580 31.16 -27.65 -15.70
CA GLY A 580 31.57 -26.27 -15.94
C GLY A 580 32.39 -26.03 -17.21
N ALA A 581 32.69 -27.07 -18.01
CA ALA A 581 33.24 -26.90 -19.35
C ALA A 581 32.14 -26.45 -20.33
N PRO A 582 32.10 -25.20 -20.80
CA PRO A 582 31.21 -24.83 -21.88
C PRO A 582 31.88 -25.34 -23.18
N GLY A 583 31.14 -26.15 -23.94
CA GLY A 583 31.70 -26.97 -25.00
C GLY A 583 32.57 -26.21 -26.00
N GLY A 584 33.82 -26.65 -26.17
CA GLY A 584 34.69 -26.26 -27.29
C GLY A 584 35.59 -25.03 -27.05
N PRO A 585 36.67 -24.89 -27.82
CA PRO A 585 37.86 -24.16 -27.39
C PRO A 585 37.68 -22.64 -27.43
N GLY A 586 37.49 -22.02 -26.24
CA GLY A 586 37.42 -20.56 -26.07
C GLY A 586 36.45 -20.04 -24.98
N ALA A 587 35.66 -20.90 -24.34
CA ALA A 587 34.56 -20.44 -23.46
C ALA A 587 35.00 -19.82 -22.10
N PRO A 588 34.25 -18.85 -21.53
CA PRO A 588 32.78 -18.78 -21.43
C PRO A 588 32.06 -18.04 -22.57
N GLY A 589 31.25 -18.78 -23.35
CA GLY A 589 30.42 -18.28 -24.45
C GLY A 589 31.21 -17.70 -25.64
N ASP A 590 31.78 -18.55 -26.52
CA ASP A 590 32.67 -18.08 -27.60
C ASP A 590 32.06 -18.28 -29.00
N PRO A 591 32.10 -17.23 -29.85
CA PRO A 591 33.09 -17.24 -30.96
C PRO A 591 34.00 -15.99 -31.05
N ASP A 592 33.83 -14.97 -30.19
CA ASP A 592 34.69 -13.78 -30.10
C ASP A 592 34.99 -13.35 -28.64
N ALA A 593 35.19 -14.30 -27.73
CA ALA A 593 35.62 -14.02 -26.36
C ALA A 593 37.01 -13.36 -26.41
N ARG A 594 37.07 -12.06 -26.05
CA ARG A 594 38.31 -11.28 -25.88
C ARG A 594 39.39 -12.14 -25.21
N ASP A 595 40.64 -12.05 -25.68
CA ASP A 595 41.85 -12.71 -25.12
C ASP A 595 42.12 -12.36 -23.64
N LEU A 596 41.21 -12.71 -22.72
CA LEU A 596 41.36 -12.55 -21.29
C LEU A 596 42.16 -13.75 -20.76
N PRO A 597 43.22 -13.53 -19.96
CA PRO A 597 43.99 -14.64 -19.42
C PRO A 597 43.13 -15.50 -18.48
N LEU A 598 43.01 -16.79 -18.83
CA LEU A 598 42.32 -17.79 -18.05
C LEU A 598 43.27 -18.45 -17.06
N ILE A 599 42.90 -18.46 -15.79
CA ILE A 599 43.65 -19.07 -14.70
C ILE A 599 42.84 -20.23 -14.15
N ARG A 600 43.47 -21.38 -13.97
CA ARG A 600 42.83 -22.55 -13.35
C ARG A 600 42.80 -22.42 -11.82
N PRO A 601 41.82 -23.03 -11.12
CA PRO A 601 41.78 -23.00 -9.66
C PRO A 601 42.99 -23.69 -9.01
N ASP A 602 43.62 -24.65 -9.71
CA ASP A 602 44.83 -25.37 -9.30
C ASP A 602 46.14 -24.74 -9.82
N ALA A 603 46.09 -23.52 -10.38
CA ALA A 603 47.26 -22.87 -10.98
C ALA A 603 48.33 -22.50 -9.94
N GLU A 604 49.59 -22.67 -10.35
CA GLU A 604 50.76 -22.24 -9.58
C GLU A 604 51.47 -21.07 -10.29
N ALA A 605 52.20 -20.26 -9.51
CA ALA A 605 52.98 -19.17 -10.07
C ALA A 605 54.14 -19.71 -10.94
N PRO A 606 54.44 -19.08 -12.10
CA PRO A 606 55.56 -19.50 -12.95
C PRO A 606 56.89 -19.54 -12.20
N ALA A 607 57.75 -20.53 -12.52
CA ALA A 607 59.07 -20.63 -11.94
C ALA A 607 59.89 -19.35 -12.22
N GLY A 608 60.40 -18.71 -11.16
CA GLY A 608 61.15 -17.45 -11.25
C GLY A 608 60.29 -16.18 -11.24
N SER A 609 58.96 -16.28 -11.06
CA SER A 609 58.13 -15.10 -10.80
C SER A 609 58.57 -14.41 -9.51
N VAL A 610 58.90 -13.13 -9.57
CA VAL A 610 59.08 -12.31 -8.36
C VAL A 610 57.71 -12.22 -7.69
N ASP A 611 57.58 -12.58 -6.40
CA ASP A 611 56.34 -12.29 -5.65
C ASP A 611 56.17 -10.77 -5.72
N GLY A 612 55.25 -10.32 -6.58
CA GLY A 612 54.92 -8.91 -6.69
C GLY A 612 54.62 -8.36 -5.29
N LEU A 613 54.79 -7.05 -5.09
CA LEU A 613 54.56 -6.44 -3.78
C LEU A 613 53.26 -6.96 -3.17
N ARG A 614 53.36 -7.60 -2.00
CA ARG A 614 52.20 -8.07 -1.25
C ARG A 614 51.34 -6.85 -0.91
N HIS A 615 50.23 -6.70 -1.62
CA HIS A 615 49.28 -5.65 -1.35
C HIS A 615 48.27 -6.14 -0.33
N THR A 616 48.29 -5.53 0.85
CA THR A 616 47.21 -5.71 1.83
C THR A 616 46.01 -4.86 1.36
N PRO A 617 44.83 -5.46 1.15
CA PRO A 617 43.65 -4.68 0.78
C PRO A 617 43.36 -3.63 1.86
N ARG A 618 42.90 -2.45 1.44
CA ARG A 618 42.42 -1.41 2.35
C ARG A 618 40.92 -1.59 2.56
N PRO A 619 40.37 -1.16 3.71
CA PRO A 619 38.93 -1.25 3.97
C PRO A 619 38.06 -0.59 2.89
N ALA A 620 38.53 0.50 2.27
CA ALA A 620 37.81 1.21 1.22
C ALA A 620 37.93 0.56 -0.18
N ASP A 621 38.81 -0.42 -0.36
CA ASP A 621 38.96 -1.10 -1.65
C ASP A 621 37.73 -2.00 -1.90
N PRO A 622 37.26 -2.15 -3.16
CA PRO A 622 36.20 -3.09 -3.50
C PRO A 622 36.59 -4.53 -3.13
N ALA A 623 35.72 -5.23 -2.41
CA ALA A 623 35.84 -6.67 -2.16
C ALA A 623 35.17 -7.48 -3.28
N TYR A 624 34.02 -7.02 -3.76
CA TYR A 624 33.31 -7.70 -4.85
C TYR A 624 32.48 -6.74 -5.71
N VAL A 625 32.14 -7.23 -6.91
CA VAL A 625 31.15 -6.62 -7.78
C VAL A 625 30.09 -7.66 -8.14
N ILE A 626 28.88 -7.51 -7.62
CA ILE A 626 27.75 -8.39 -7.95
C ILE A 626 26.82 -7.67 -8.92
N TYR A 627 26.47 -8.34 -10.02
CA TYR A 627 25.57 -7.80 -11.02
C TYR A 627 24.10 -8.06 -10.66
N THR A 628 23.29 -7.01 -10.73
CA THR A 628 21.84 -7.05 -10.54
C THR A 628 21.12 -6.68 -11.82
N SER A 629 19.84 -7.04 -11.95
CA SER A 629 18.98 -6.63 -13.06
C SER A 629 18.85 -5.10 -13.14
N GLY A 630 18.87 -4.54 -14.34
CA GLY A 630 18.80 -3.08 -14.55
C GLY A 630 17.50 -2.64 -15.20
N SER A 631 16.93 -1.51 -14.76
CA SER A 631 15.71 -0.92 -15.31
C SER A 631 15.83 -0.51 -16.78
N THR A 632 17.06 -0.39 -17.31
CA THR A 632 17.35 -0.10 -18.73
C THR A 632 17.56 -1.37 -19.56
N GLY A 633 17.26 -2.54 -19.00
CA GLY A 633 17.45 -3.86 -19.63
C GLY A 633 18.90 -4.35 -19.73
N ARG A 634 19.85 -3.66 -19.10
CA ARG A 634 21.25 -4.10 -18.99
C ARG A 634 21.63 -4.34 -17.52
N PRO A 635 22.26 -5.48 -17.18
CA PRO A 635 22.75 -5.74 -15.84
C PRO A 635 23.68 -4.63 -15.32
N LYS A 636 23.60 -4.32 -14.02
CA LYS A 636 24.41 -3.28 -13.35
C LYS A 636 25.25 -3.88 -12.24
N GLY A 637 26.56 -3.67 -12.27
CA GLY A 637 27.49 -4.15 -11.25
C GLY A 637 27.48 -3.26 -10.01
N VAL A 638 27.19 -3.81 -8.83
CA VAL A 638 27.22 -3.09 -7.54
C VAL A 638 28.59 -3.30 -6.89
N MET A 639 29.32 -2.22 -6.65
CA MET A 639 30.66 -2.27 -6.06
C MET A 639 30.58 -2.17 -4.53
N VAL A 640 30.93 -3.25 -3.84
CA VAL A 640 30.91 -3.32 -2.37
C VAL A 640 32.34 -3.44 -1.83
N THR A 641 32.64 -2.65 -0.80
CA THR A 641 33.99 -2.55 -0.22
C THR A 641 34.24 -3.58 0.89
N HIS A 642 35.51 -3.80 1.22
CA HIS A 642 35.88 -4.61 2.38
C HIS A 642 35.24 -4.11 3.68
N HIS A 643 35.22 -2.79 3.90
CA HIS A 643 34.62 -2.17 5.07
C HIS A 643 33.12 -2.45 5.16
N ASN A 644 32.41 -2.36 4.03
CA ASN A 644 30.96 -2.59 4.00
C ASN A 644 30.57 -4.01 4.47
N VAL A 645 31.39 -5.02 4.20
CA VAL A 645 31.11 -6.41 4.64
C VAL A 645 31.64 -6.63 6.04
N ALA A 646 32.85 -6.16 6.36
CA ALA A 646 33.45 -6.32 7.69
C ALA A 646 32.53 -5.73 8.77
N ARG A 647 31.92 -4.56 8.53
CA ARG A 647 30.94 -3.97 9.44
C ARG A 647 29.70 -4.85 9.62
N LEU A 648 29.17 -5.46 8.57
CA LEU A 648 28.01 -6.36 8.66
C LEU A 648 28.34 -7.57 9.56
N LEU A 649 29.51 -8.18 9.36
CA LEU A 649 29.93 -9.36 10.13
C LEU A 649 30.18 -9.01 11.60
N THR A 650 30.87 -7.90 11.89
CA THR A 650 31.14 -7.49 13.29
C THR A 650 29.86 -7.17 14.06
N HIS A 651 28.88 -6.50 13.45
CA HIS A 651 27.60 -6.20 14.11
C HIS A 651 26.73 -7.45 14.29
N SER A 652 26.91 -8.47 13.43
CA SER A 652 26.20 -9.74 13.59
C SER A 652 26.65 -10.53 14.82
N THR A 653 27.93 -10.45 15.22
CA THR A 653 28.45 -11.20 16.37
C THR A 653 27.71 -10.84 17.66
N ALA A 654 27.55 -9.54 17.94
CA ALA A 654 26.86 -9.08 19.14
C ALA A 654 25.36 -9.44 19.14
N ARG A 655 24.77 -9.58 17.94
CA ARG A 655 23.33 -9.81 17.77
C ARG A 655 22.93 -11.29 17.82
N PHE A 656 23.72 -12.14 17.17
CA PHE A 656 23.41 -13.56 16.98
C PHE A 656 24.33 -14.48 17.81
N GLY A 657 25.43 -13.97 18.36
CA GLY A 657 26.39 -14.80 19.10
C GLY A 657 27.03 -15.87 18.21
N PHE A 658 27.32 -15.53 16.96
CA PHE A 658 28.01 -16.43 16.04
C PHE A 658 29.44 -16.66 16.48
N ASP A 659 29.85 -17.93 16.46
CA ASP A 659 31.20 -18.32 16.83
C ASP A 659 31.67 -19.58 16.08
N HIS A 660 32.85 -20.02 16.43
CA HIS A 660 33.52 -21.19 15.86
C HIS A 660 32.79 -22.53 16.03
N THR A 661 31.79 -22.63 16.90
CA THR A 661 30.99 -23.85 17.08
C THR A 661 29.90 -23.98 16.02
N ASP A 662 29.68 -22.92 15.24
CA ASP A 662 28.65 -22.91 14.22
C ASP A 662 29.02 -23.72 12.97
N THR A 663 27.98 -24.23 12.31
CA THR A 663 28.05 -24.79 10.96
C THR A 663 27.02 -24.09 10.09
N TRP A 664 27.50 -23.50 9.00
CA TRP A 664 26.73 -22.70 8.05
C TRP A 664 26.59 -23.43 6.72
N THR A 665 25.62 -23.04 5.91
CA THR A 665 25.45 -23.54 4.53
C THR A 665 25.69 -22.44 3.50
N LEU A 666 26.44 -22.74 2.43
CA LEU A 666 26.38 -22.00 1.17
C LEU A 666 25.28 -22.63 0.31
N PHE A 667 24.06 -22.11 0.44
CA PHE A 667 22.88 -22.60 -0.27
C PHE A 667 22.59 -21.77 -1.52
N HIS A 668 22.85 -20.46 -1.46
CA HIS A 668 22.52 -19.55 -2.54
C HIS A 668 23.63 -19.51 -3.61
N SER A 669 23.26 -19.11 -4.83
CA SER A 669 24.25 -18.82 -5.87
C SER A 669 25.24 -17.76 -5.37
N TYR A 670 26.52 -17.95 -5.65
CA TYR A 670 27.56 -17.00 -5.24
C TYR A 670 27.57 -15.70 -6.06
N ALA A 671 26.71 -15.63 -7.09
CA ALA A 671 26.37 -14.40 -7.82
C ALA A 671 25.20 -13.63 -7.18
N PHE A 672 24.64 -14.10 -6.06
CA PHE A 672 23.65 -13.40 -5.25
C PHE A 672 24.26 -13.03 -3.89
N ASP A 673 24.09 -11.80 -3.43
CA ASP A 673 24.84 -11.26 -2.30
C ASP A 673 24.49 -11.90 -0.94
N PHE A 674 23.41 -12.67 -0.85
CA PHE A 674 23.15 -13.49 0.34
C PHE A 674 24.25 -14.53 0.58
N SER A 675 24.92 -15.00 -0.47
CA SER A 675 26.08 -15.90 -0.35
C SER A 675 27.28 -15.25 0.33
N VAL A 676 27.40 -13.91 0.28
CA VAL A 676 28.47 -13.17 0.96
C VAL A 676 28.33 -13.35 2.46
N TRP A 677 27.10 -13.27 2.96
CA TRP A 677 26.78 -13.55 4.35
C TRP A 677 27.03 -15.02 4.72
N GLU A 678 26.64 -15.96 3.86
CA GLU A 678 26.88 -17.40 4.09
C GLU A 678 28.39 -17.74 4.19
N ILE A 679 29.16 -17.32 3.19
CA ILE A 679 30.59 -17.67 3.08
C ILE A 679 31.39 -16.96 4.17
N TRP A 680 31.27 -15.64 4.24
CA TRP A 680 32.12 -14.85 5.13
C TRP A 680 31.59 -14.83 6.56
N GLY A 681 30.29 -15.04 6.77
CA GLY A 681 29.71 -15.30 8.09
C GLY A 681 30.34 -16.53 8.74
N ALA A 682 30.51 -17.63 8.02
CA ALA A 682 31.21 -18.79 8.54
C ALA A 682 32.71 -18.51 8.78
N LEU A 683 33.40 -18.08 7.72
CA LEU A 683 34.87 -18.04 7.73
C LEU A 683 35.44 -16.97 8.68
N ALA A 684 34.76 -15.83 8.86
CA ALA A 684 35.21 -14.75 9.75
C ALA A 684 35.01 -15.07 11.24
N HIS A 685 34.09 -15.98 11.57
CA HIS A 685 33.79 -16.38 12.95
C HIS A 685 34.51 -17.67 13.39
N GLY A 686 35.31 -18.29 12.52
CA GLY A 686 36.02 -19.54 12.83
C GLY A 686 35.15 -20.78 12.66
N ALA A 687 33.98 -20.63 12.04
CA ALA A 687 32.95 -21.64 11.88
C ALA A 687 33.17 -22.49 10.62
N ARG A 688 32.39 -23.57 10.51
CA ARG A 688 32.45 -24.49 9.36
C ARG A 688 31.43 -24.09 8.28
N LEU A 689 31.87 -23.99 7.03
CA LEU A 689 31.01 -23.77 5.86
C LEU A 689 30.76 -25.08 5.11
N VAL A 690 29.50 -25.46 4.96
CA VAL A 690 29.06 -26.59 4.13
C VAL A 690 28.59 -26.05 2.78
N VAL A 691 29.31 -26.39 1.71
CA VAL A 691 28.90 -26.05 0.35
C VAL A 691 27.81 -27.02 -0.09
N VAL A 692 26.59 -26.51 -0.29
CA VAL A 692 25.45 -27.33 -0.68
C VAL A 692 25.49 -27.59 -2.19
N PRO A 693 25.55 -28.85 -2.64
CA PRO A 693 25.44 -29.22 -4.04
C PRO A 693 24.16 -28.68 -4.70
N GLU A 694 24.25 -28.30 -5.98
CA GLU A 694 23.18 -27.62 -6.72
C GLU A 694 21.94 -28.51 -6.97
N ASP A 695 22.12 -29.82 -7.03
CA ASP A 695 21.03 -30.81 -7.08
C ASP A 695 20.28 -30.89 -5.73
N ILE A 696 21.02 -30.88 -4.62
CA ILE A 696 20.44 -30.91 -3.27
C ILE A 696 19.64 -29.63 -2.96
N THR A 697 20.05 -28.46 -3.47
CA THR A 697 19.27 -27.22 -3.24
C THR A 697 17.86 -27.26 -3.85
N ARG A 698 17.61 -28.19 -4.79
CA ARG A 698 16.31 -28.38 -5.46
C ARG A 698 15.50 -29.55 -4.89
N SER A 699 16.06 -30.28 -3.93
CA SER A 699 15.42 -31.43 -3.27
C SER A 699 15.27 -31.15 -1.77
N PRO A 700 14.11 -30.62 -1.31
CA PRO A 700 13.91 -30.28 0.10
C PRO A 700 14.14 -31.45 1.07
N ALA A 701 13.85 -32.68 0.64
CA ALA A 701 14.07 -33.89 1.42
C ALA A 701 15.57 -34.18 1.59
N GLU A 702 16.34 -34.21 0.49
CA GLU A 702 17.79 -34.43 0.57
C GLU A 702 18.50 -33.28 1.30
N PHE A 703 17.99 -32.06 1.15
CA PHE A 703 18.52 -30.91 1.88
C PHE A 703 18.29 -31.06 3.40
N LEU A 704 17.11 -31.49 3.83
CA LEU A 704 16.84 -31.81 5.23
C LEU A 704 17.80 -32.89 5.76
N ASP A 705 18.06 -33.93 4.98
CA ASP A 705 18.99 -34.99 5.35
C ASP A 705 20.44 -34.46 5.50
N LEU A 706 20.86 -33.56 4.61
CA LEU A 706 22.15 -32.87 4.69
C LEU A 706 22.26 -31.97 5.94
N LEU A 707 21.21 -31.20 6.26
CA LEU A 707 21.20 -30.34 7.46
C LEU A 707 21.40 -31.15 8.74
N VAL A 708 20.80 -32.34 8.81
CA VAL A 708 20.94 -33.26 9.94
C VAL A 708 22.32 -33.92 9.95
N ALA A 709 22.79 -34.43 8.81
CA ALA A 709 24.07 -35.11 8.68
C ALA A 709 25.24 -34.19 9.06
N GLU A 710 25.21 -32.96 8.57
CA GLU A 710 26.22 -31.94 8.85
C GLU A 710 25.91 -31.09 10.09
N ARG A 711 24.84 -31.41 10.85
CA ARG A 711 24.49 -30.73 12.11
C ARG A 711 24.51 -29.21 12.00
N VAL A 712 23.90 -28.68 10.93
CA VAL A 712 23.89 -27.25 10.61
C VAL A 712 23.26 -26.47 11.76
N THR A 713 23.86 -25.33 12.12
CA THR A 713 23.40 -24.43 13.19
C THR A 713 22.87 -23.10 12.65
N VAL A 714 23.41 -22.60 11.54
CA VAL A 714 22.97 -21.35 10.91
C VAL A 714 22.50 -21.62 9.49
N LEU A 715 21.22 -21.39 9.26
CA LEU A 715 20.58 -21.59 7.97
C LEU A 715 20.09 -20.25 7.43
N ASN A 716 20.45 -19.94 6.19
CA ASN A 716 19.96 -18.76 5.48
C ASN A 716 19.04 -19.24 4.36
N GLN A 717 17.83 -18.67 4.27
CA GLN A 717 16.82 -19.10 3.29
C GLN A 717 15.99 -17.94 2.79
N THR A 718 15.49 -18.07 1.56
CA THR A 718 14.34 -17.27 1.14
C THR A 718 13.06 -17.84 1.74
N PRO A 719 12.04 -17.01 2.06
CA PRO A 719 10.75 -17.49 2.53
C PRO A 719 10.15 -18.65 1.70
N SER A 720 10.25 -18.56 0.37
CA SER A 720 9.74 -19.60 -0.53
C SER A 720 10.47 -20.94 -0.37
N ALA A 721 11.81 -20.91 -0.31
CA ALA A 721 12.62 -22.13 -0.17
C ALA A 721 12.45 -22.74 1.24
N PHE A 722 12.34 -21.92 2.27
CA PHE A 722 12.06 -22.40 3.62
C PHE A 722 10.70 -23.07 3.75
N THR A 723 9.67 -22.59 3.04
CA THR A 723 8.36 -23.23 3.06
C THR A 723 8.45 -24.69 2.61
N GLN A 724 9.20 -24.96 1.54
CA GLN A 724 9.41 -26.33 1.05
C GLN A 724 10.18 -27.20 2.04
N LEU A 725 11.19 -26.62 2.71
CA LEU A 725 11.92 -27.30 3.78
C LEU A 725 11.01 -27.61 4.99
N ALA A 726 10.16 -26.67 5.39
CA ALA A 726 9.23 -26.82 6.50
C ALA A 726 8.15 -27.89 6.21
N GLU A 727 7.76 -28.06 4.95
CA GLU A 727 6.90 -29.16 4.50
C GLU A 727 7.63 -30.51 4.57
N ALA A 728 8.89 -30.57 4.13
CA ALA A 728 9.70 -31.79 4.23
C ALA A 728 9.96 -32.20 5.69
N ASP A 729 10.17 -31.23 6.59
CA ASP A 729 10.24 -31.42 8.05
C ASP A 729 8.92 -31.97 8.61
N ALA A 730 7.79 -31.37 8.23
CA ALA A 730 6.46 -31.81 8.66
C ALA A 730 6.16 -33.26 8.23
N ALA A 731 6.60 -33.64 7.04
CA ALA A 731 6.39 -34.98 6.49
C ALA A 731 7.29 -36.06 7.14
N ARG A 732 8.42 -35.66 7.77
CA ARG A 732 9.40 -36.57 8.40
C ARG A 732 9.83 -36.04 9.79
N PRO A 733 8.91 -36.00 10.77
CA PRO A 733 9.17 -35.40 12.09
C PRO A 733 10.32 -36.07 12.85
N GLU A 734 10.58 -37.36 12.63
CA GLU A 734 11.70 -38.10 13.20
C GLU A 734 13.07 -37.63 12.69
N VAL A 735 13.14 -37.15 11.44
CA VAL A 735 14.34 -36.52 10.87
C VAL A 735 14.43 -35.09 11.36
N GLY A 736 13.31 -34.34 11.32
CA GLY A 736 13.20 -32.97 11.82
C GLY A 736 13.68 -32.79 13.26
N ALA A 737 13.32 -33.70 14.17
CA ALA A 737 13.76 -33.70 15.57
C ALA A 737 15.29 -33.81 15.76
N ARG A 738 16.03 -34.19 14.71
CA ARG A 738 17.50 -34.28 14.73
C ARG A 738 18.20 -33.02 14.23
N LEU A 739 17.46 -32.01 13.78
CA LEU A 739 18.01 -30.70 13.42
C LEU A 739 18.78 -30.07 14.60
N ARG A 740 19.81 -29.29 14.28
CA ARG A 740 20.66 -28.58 15.26
C ARG A 740 20.71 -27.08 15.01
N LEU A 741 19.71 -26.58 14.28
CA LEU A 741 19.56 -25.17 13.95
C LEU A 741 19.48 -24.34 15.24
N ARG A 742 20.34 -23.32 15.34
CA ARG A 742 20.28 -22.23 16.31
C ARG A 742 19.54 -21.03 15.71
N HIS A 743 19.82 -20.74 14.44
CA HIS A 743 19.28 -19.59 13.71
C HIS A 743 18.81 -19.97 12.32
N VAL A 744 17.64 -19.46 11.94
CA VAL A 744 17.20 -19.42 10.55
C VAL A 744 16.97 -17.96 10.17
N VAL A 745 17.74 -17.49 9.20
CA VAL A 745 17.69 -16.11 8.71
C VAL A 745 16.96 -16.08 7.37
N PHE A 746 15.84 -15.35 7.34
CA PHE A 746 15.10 -15.08 6.12
C PHE A 746 15.61 -13.82 5.44
N GLY A 747 15.68 -13.86 4.11
CA GLY A 747 16.04 -12.70 3.30
C GLY A 747 15.63 -12.87 1.84
N GLY A 748 15.82 -11.81 1.05
CA GLY A 748 15.60 -11.88 -0.40
C GLY A 748 14.14 -11.79 -0.87
N GLU A 749 13.13 -12.01 -0.02
CA GLU A 749 11.70 -11.87 -0.35
C GLU A 749 10.88 -11.28 0.80
N ALA A 750 9.64 -10.89 0.50
CA ALA A 750 8.67 -10.57 1.54
C ALA A 750 8.22 -11.87 2.25
N LEU A 751 8.20 -11.86 3.57
CA LEU A 751 7.77 -12.98 4.40
C LEU A 751 6.26 -12.89 4.67
N GLU A 752 5.55 -14.00 4.47
CA GLU A 752 4.16 -14.19 4.88
C GLU A 752 4.13 -14.92 6.24
N PRO A 753 3.86 -14.24 7.38
CA PRO A 753 4.04 -14.83 8.72
C PRO A 753 3.21 -16.09 8.95
N TRP A 754 1.98 -16.11 8.43
CA TRP A 754 1.03 -17.20 8.63
C TRP A 754 1.56 -18.55 8.11
N ARG A 755 2.49 -18.54 7.14
CA ARG A 755 3.15 -19.77 6.65
C ARG A 755 4.04 -20.43 7.70
N LEU A 756 4.51 -19.66 8.68
CA LEU A 756 5.33 -20.17 9.78
C LEU A 756 4.49 -20.79 10.90
N ALA A 757 3.16 -20.63 10.89
CA ALA A 757 2.30 -21.19 11.94
C ALA A 757 2.52 -22.70 12.11
N GLY A 758 2.58 -23.44 10.99
CA GLY A 758 2.88 -24.87 11.00
C GLY A 758 4.24 -25.19 11.63
N TRP A 759 5.27 -24.39 11.35
CA TRP A 759 6.60 -24.56 11.95
C TRP A 759 6.56 -24.42 13.48
N TYR A 760 5.94 -23.35 13.98
CA TYR A 760 5.83 -23.09 15.42
C TYR A 760 4.94 -24.07 16.19
N THR A 761 4.10 -24.85 15.50
CA THR A 761 3.40 -25.98 16.16
C THR A 761 4.32 -27.15 16.49
N ARG A 762 5.47 -27.28 15.81
CA ARG A 762 6.41 -28.40 15.94
C ARG A 762 7.72 -28.02 16.61
N HIS A 763 8.13 -26.77 16.47
CA HIS A 763 9.40 -26.24 16.97
C HIS A 763 9.13 -25.06 17.91
N ALA A 764 9.95 -24.91 18.96
CA ALA A 764 9.83 -23.82 19.92
C ALA A 764 10.32 -22.49 19.32
N ASP A 765 9.86 -21.36 19.89
CA ASP A 765 10.20 -20.01 19.43
C ASP A 765 11.70 -19.70 19.47
N ASP A 766 12.47 -20.39 20.31
CA ASP A 766 13.91 -20.21 20.50
C ASP A 766 14.77 -21.39 19.98
N ALA A 767 14.17 -22.40 19.36
CA ALA A 767 14.86 -23.60 18.92
C ALA A 767 14.33 -24.10 17.55
N PRO A 768 14.69 -23.45 16.42
CA PRO A 768 15.64 -22.34 16.28
C PRO A 768 15.00 -20.95 16.39
N HIS A 769 15.82 -19.92 16.66
CA HIS A 769 15.41 -18.54 16.48
C HIS A 769 15.24 -18.21 14.99
N LEU A 770 14.01 -17.85 14.60
CA LEU A 770 13.71 -17.36 13.26
C LEU A 770 13.86 -15.84 13.20
N VAL A 771 14.54 -15.32 12.18
CA VAL A 771 14.78 -13.87 12.02
C VAL A 771 14.50 -13.45 10.59
N ASN A 772 13.65 -12.46 10.41
CA ASN A 772 13.44 -11.80 9.12
C ASN A 772 14.46 -10.67 8.95
N MET A 773 15.30 -10.74 7.93
CA MET A 773 16.26 -9.69 7.61
C MET A 773 15.99 -9.10 6.23
N TYR A 774 15.84 -7.79 6.17
CA TYR A 774 15.67 -7.07 4.91
C TYR A 774 16.96 -6.39 4.52
N GLY A 775 17.24 -6.39 3.23
CA GLY A 775 18.29 -5.59 2.61
C GLY A 775 18.30 -5.77 1.11
N ILE A 776 19.19 -5.01 0.48
CA ILE A 776 19.40 -4.98 -0.97
C ILE A 776 20.89 -4.85 -1.25
N THR A 777 21.32 -5.32 -2.43
CA THR A 777 22.73 -5.41 -2.81
C THR A 777 23.48 -4.10 -2.64
N GLU A 778 22.86 -2.96 -2.95
CA GLU A 778 23.45 -1.63 -2.82
C GLU A 778 23.66 -1.14 -1.38
N THR A 779 23.16 -1.90 -0.41
CA THR A 779 23.28 -1.65 1.04
C THR A 779 24.04 -2.76 1.76
N THR A 780 24.67 -3.65 0.99
CA THR A 780 25.47 -4.79 1.45
C THR A 780 24.64 -5.77 2.29
N VAL A 781 23.92 -6.64 1.58
CA VAL A 781 23.15 -7.79 2.08
C VAL A 781 21.97 -7.46 2.99
N HIS A 782 22.22 -6.95 4.20
CA HIS A 782 21.18 -6.70 5.21
C HIS A 782 21.26 -5.30 5.81
N VAL A 783 20.08 -4.73 6.07
CA VAL A 783 19.82 -3.39 6.57
C VAL A 783 19.05 -3.42 7.87
N THR A 784 18.08 -4.32 8.00
CA THR A 784 17.24 -4.46 9.19
C THR A 784 17.12 -5.90 9.64
N ASP A 785 16.81 -6.11 10.92
CA ASP A 785 16.50 -7.41 11.50
C ASP A 785 15.20 -7.37 12.34
N GLY A 786 14.38 -8.40 12.20
CA GLY A 786 13.13 -8.58 12.92
C GLY A 786 13.04 -10.01 13.45
N PRO A 787 13.19 -10.25 14.76
CA PRO A 787 12.94 -11.58 15.32
C PRO A 787 11.48 -11.97 15.09
N LEU A 788 11.26 -13.26 14.88
CA LEU A 788 9.94 -13.84 14.67
C LEU A 788 9.65 -14.82 15.81
N ASP A 789 8.37 -14.92 16.16
CA ASP A 789 7.86 -15.86 17.14
C ASP A 789 6.47 -16.36 16.73
N SER A 790 5.92 -17.29 17.51
CA SER A 790 4.56 -17.81 17.35
C SER A 790 3.49 -16.71 17.30
N SER A 791 3.67 -15.61 18.04
CA SER A 791 2.74 -14.47 18.04
C SER A 791 2.76 -13.71 16.71
N THR A 792 3.93 -13.58 16.10
CA THR A 792 4.13 -12.96 14.79
C THR A 792 3.49 -13.79 13.69
N ALA A 793 3.58 -15.12 13.78
CA ALA A 793 2.95 -16.05 12.84
C ALA A 793 1.42 -16.05 12.90
N ALA A 794 0.84 -15.76 14.07
CA ALA A 794 -0.60 -15.57 14.23
C ALA A 794 -1.09 -14.20 13.68
N GLY A 795 -0.18 -13.25 13.48
CA GLY A 795 -0.49 -11.94 12.92
C GLY A 795 -0.59 -11.92 11.39
N ALA A 796 -1.33 -10.95 10.85
CA ALA A 796 -1.54 -10.80 9.41
C ALA A 796 -0.30 -10.25 8.65
N VAL A 797 0.63 -9.57 9.33
CA VAL A 797 1.74 -8.84 8.67
C VAL A 797 3.03 -8.89 9.49
N ALA A 798 4.12 -9.43 8.92
CA ALA A 798 5.46 -9.36 9.53
C ALA A 798 6.08 -7.98 9.30
N GLY A 799 6.81 -7.49 10.29
CA GLY A 799 7.78 -6.44 10.04
C GLY A 799 9.02 -6.94 9.33
N ILE A 800 9.73 -6.01 8.71
CA ILE A 800 11.15 -6.18 8.37
C ILE A 800 12.05 -5.75 9.54
N GLY A 801 11.46 -5.44 10.70
CA GLY A 801 12.18 -5.21 11.94
C GLY A 801 12.76 -3.80 12.06
N ARG A 802 13.93 -3.67 12.68
CA ARG A 802 14.59 -2.38 12.97
C ARG A 802 15.94 -2.28 12.25
N PRO A 803 16.45 -1.07 11.97
CA PRO A 803 17.77 -0.90 11.37
C PRO A 803 18.86 -1.57 12.19
N LEU A 804 19.85 -2.15 11.51
CA LEU A 804 21.09 -2.59 12.15
C LEU A 804 21.77 -1.41 12.87
N PRO A 805 22.52 -1.65 13.96
CA PRO A 805 22.95 -0.58 14.87
C PRO A 805 23.74 0.58 14.23
N ASP A 806 24.50 0.32 13.17
CA ASP A 806 25.30 1.31 12.45
C ASP A 806 24.61 1.92 11.22
N LEU A 807 23.41 1.45 10.87
CA LEU A 807 22.65 1.92 9.72
C LEU A 807 21.48 2.82 10.14
N ARG A 808 21.06 3.66 9.20
CA ARG A 808 19.86 4.48 9.34
C ARG A 808 18.90 4.17 8.21
N VAL A 809 17.62 4.09 8.54
CA VAL A 809 16.55 3.95 7.55
C VAL A 809 15.58 5.12 7.69
N HIS A 810 15.55 5.95 6.67
CA HIS A 810 14.66 7.09 6.55
C HIS A 810 13.47 6.70 5.67
N LEU A 811 12.26 7.04 6.11
CA LEU A 811 11.06 6.95 5.29
C LEU A 811 10.73 8.35 4.83
N LEU A 812 10.92 8.63 3.54
CA LEU A 812 10.87 9.99 2.99
C LEU A 812 9.73 10.15 1.98
N ASP A 813 9.07 11.30 2.03
CA ASP A 813 8.13 11.74 1.01
C ASP A 813 8.83 12.14 -0.31
N ALA A 814 8.05 12.47 -1.34
CA ALA A 814 8.56 12.90 -2.64
C ALA A 814 9.42 14.18 -2.59
N ALA A 815 9.38 14.94 -1.50
CA ALA A 815 10.18 16.13 -1.25
C ALA A 815 11.42 15.85 -0.37
N LEU A 816 11.76 14.58 -0.14
CA LEU A 816 12.84 14.14 0.75
C LEU A 816 12.66 14.68 2.17
N ARG A 817 11.46 14.57 2.74
CA ARG A 817 11.18 14.90 4.15
C ARG A 817 10.73 13.63 4.89
N PRO A 818 11.13 13.44 6.16
CA PRO A 818 10.71 12.27 6.93
C PRO A 818 9.20 12.28 7.14
N VAL A 819 8.57 11.11 7.01
CA VAL A 819 7.15 10.93 7.32
C VAL A 819 6.95 10.43 8.77
N PRO A 820 5.88 10.85 9.47
CA PRO A 820 5.51 10.30 10.76
C PRO A 820 5.19 8.79 10.70
N PRO A 821 5.22 8.09 11.87
CA PRO A 821 4.77 6.71 11.97
C PRO A 821 3.36 6.47 11.40
N GLY A 822 3.14 5.28 10.87
CA GLY A 822 1.91 4.86 10.21
C GLY A 822 1.87 5.16 8.71
N VAL A 823 2.66 6.13 8.23
CA VAL A 823 2.55 6.57 6.83
C VAL A 823 3.51 5.83 5.91
N PRO A 824 2.99 5.24 4.81
CA PRO A 824 3.80 4.70 3.73
C PRO A 824 4.66 5.77 3.05
N ALA A 825 5.94 5.46 2.86
CA ALA A 825 6.89 6.31 2.16
C ALA A 825 8.04 5.49 1.57
N GLU A 826 8.81 6.10 0.66
CA GLU A 826 9.97 5.45 0.06
C GLU A 826 11.11 5.35 1.08
N MET A 827 11.77 4.18 1.10
CA MET A 827 12.84 3.88 2.03
C MET A 827 14.21 4.34 1.50
N TYR A 828 14.92 5.10 2.32
CA TYR A 828 16.29 5.56 2.07
C TYR A 828 17.22 5.02 3.15
N VAL A 829 18.31 4.40 2.72
CA VAL A 829 19.27 3.75 3.64
C VAL A 829 20.55 4.56 3.71
N GLY A 830 20.94 4.96 4.91
CA GLY A 830 22.18 5.68 5.20
C GLY A 830 23.12 4.86 6.09
N GLY A 831 24.40 5.25 6.11
CA GLY A 831 25.43 4.65 6.95
C GLY A 831 26.49 3.84 6.19
N PRO A 832 27.43 3.21 6.90
CA PRO A 832 28.59 2.51 6.33
C PRO A 832 28.25 1.23 5.57
N GLY A 833 26.97 0.87 5.45
CA GLY A 833 26.50 -0.21 4.60
C GLY A 833 26.25 0.15 3.15
N VAL A 834 26.14 1.44 2.85
CA VAL A 834 25.90 1.93 1.49
C VAL A 834 27.12 1.64 0.61
N ALA A 835 26.88 0.97 -0.52
CA ALA A 835 27.89 0.57 -1.48
C ALA A 835 28.61 1.77 -2.13
N LEU A 836 29.72 1.52 -2.81
CA LEU A 836 30.48 2.59 -3.49
C LEU A 836 29.65 3.23 -4.61
N GLY A 837 28.91 2.41 -5.36
CA GLY A 837 28.07 2.82 -6.48
C GLY A 837 27.94 1.71 -7.51
N TYR A 838 27.48 2.07 -8.71
CA TYR A 838 27.41 1.16 -9.84
C TYR A 838 28.66 1.26 -10.72
N LEU A 839 29.25 0.12 -11.06
CA LEU A 839 30.45 0.01 -11.89
C LEU A 839 30.21 0.69 -13.25
N HIS A 840 31.09 1.62 -13.63
CA HIS A 840 31.03 2.39 -14.90
C HIS A 840 29.70 3.12 -15.18
N ARG A 841 28.87 3.40 -14.16
CA ARG A 841 27.58 4.11 -14.30
C ARG A 841 27.45 5.30 -13.35
N PRO A 842 28.24 6.39 -13.54
CA PRO A 842 28.20 7.54 -12.64
C PRO A 842 26.84 8.25 -12.65
N GLY A 843 26.15 8.33 -13.79
CA GLY A 843 24.81 8.92 -13.89
C GLY A 843 23.77 8.18 -13.06
N LEU A 844 23.69 6.85 -13.22
CA LEU A 844 22.79 6.01 -12.41
C LEU A 844 23.18 6.03 -10.93
N THR A 845 24.48 6.09 -10.64
CA THR A 845 24.98 6.21 -9.27
C THR A 845 24.49 7.50 -8.63
N ALA A 846 24.63 8.65 -9.29
CA ALA A 846 24.17 9.94 -8.76
C ALA A 846 22.65 10.02 -8.54
N GLN A 847 21.85 9.27 -9.32
CA GLN A 847 20.40 9.21 -9.17
C GLN A 847 19.92 8.35 -7.99
N ARG A 848 20.71 7.34 -7.60
CA ARG A 848 20.33 6.37 -6.55
C ARG A 848 21.10 6.53 -5.24
N PHE A 849 22.35 6.98 -5.31
CA PHE A 849 23.21 7.27 -4.17
C PHE A 849 23.28 8.78 -3.98
N VAL A 850 22.26 9.33 -3.32
CA VAL A 850 22.03 10.77 -3.18
C VAL A 850 22.71 11.33 -1.92
N ALA A 851 22.85 12.65 -1.84
CA ALA A 851 23.35 13.30 -0.64
C ALA A 851 22.45 13.00 0.57
N ASP A 852 23.06 12.78 1.74
CA ASP A 852 22.34 12.57 2.99
C ASP A 852 22.20 13.89 3.76
N PRO A 853 21.00 14.52 3.79
CA PRO A 853 20.78 15.74 4.56
C PRO A 853 20.64 15.49 6.07
N TYR A 854 20.57 14.23 6.51
CA TYR A 854 20.39 13.82 7.91
C TYR A 854 21.65 13.19 8.52
N GLY A 855 22.65 12.91 7.69
CA GLY A 855 23.92 12.34 8.08
C GLY A 855 25.04 13.38 8.24
N PRO A 856 26.23 12.95 8.66
CA PRO A 856 27.40 13.82 8.70
C PRO A 856 27.76 14.35 7.29
N PRO A 857 28.44 15.51 7.18
CA PRO A 857 28.85 16.07 5.90
C PRO A 857 29.57 15.05 5.01
N GLY A 858 29.14 14.95 3.74
CA GLY A 858 29.70 14.03 2.75
C GLY A 858 29.14 12.60 2.79
N SER A 859 28.22 12.29 3.71
CA SER A 859 27.50 11.01 3.70
C SER A 859 26.45 10.93 2.59
N ARG A 860 26.02 9.70 2.27
CA ARG A 860 25.10 9.40 1.17
C ARG A 860 23.96 8.50 1.64
N LEU A 861 22.78 8.72 1.09
CA LEU A 861 21.64 7.82 1.18
C LEU A 861 21.53 6.98 -0.09
N TYR A 862 21.17 5.71 0.04
CA TYR A 862 20.71 4.89 -1.06
C TYR A 862 19.18 4.90 -1.15
N ARG A 863 18.64 5.33 -2.29
CA ARG A 863 17.22 5.35 -2.63
C ARG A 863 16.76 3.97 -3.11
N SER A 864 16.11 3.20 -2.23
CA SER A 864 15.78 1.78 -2.48
C SER A 864 14.72 1.54 -3.56
N GLY A 865 13.77 2.47 -3.73
CA GLY A 865 12.53 2.22 -4.47
C GLY A 865 11.52 1.34 -3.74
N ASP A 866 11.83 0.91 -2.51
CA ASP A 866 10.94 0.12 -1.67
C ASP A 866 10.05 1.05 -0.82
N LEU A 867 8.76 0.72 -0.73
CA LEU A 867 7.79 1.42 0.11
C LEU A 867 7.71 0.72 1.47
N ALA A 868 7.71 1.51 2.53
CA ALA A 868 7.56 1.02 3.89
C ALA A 868 6.80 2.01 4.76
N ARG A 869 6.25 1.54 5.88
CA ARG A 869 5.75 2.40 6.96
C ARG A 869 6.39 2.03 8.29
N ARG A 870 6.52 3.01 9.17
CA ARG A 870 7.00 2.79 10.54
C ARG A 870 5.82 2.48 11.45
N ARG A 871 5.86 1.37 12.16
CA ARG A 871 4.83 0.99 13.15
C ARG A 871 4.99 1.78 14.44
N ALA A 872 3.96 1.72 15.29
CA ALA A 872 3.95 2.38 16.60
C ALA A 872 5.08 1.88 17.53
N ASP A 873 5.49 0.61 17.38
CA ASP A 873 6.61 0.01 18.10
C ASP A 873 7.99 0.39 17.52
N GLY A 874 8.03 1.26 16.51
CA GLY A 874 9.25 1.70 15.83
C GLY A 874 9.80 0.74 14.76
N SER A 875 9.25 -0.48 14.64
CA SER A 875 9.61 -1.42 13.58
C SER A 875 9.14 -0.93 12.21
N LEU A 876 9.75 -1.45 11.15
CA LEU A 876 9.40 -1.16 9.78
C LEU A 876 8.51 -2.27 9.20
N GLU A 877 7.54 -1.86 8.42
CA GLU A 877 6.67 -2.72 7.62
C GLU A 877 6.97 -2.49 6.14
N TYR A 878 7.25 -3.57 5.41
CA TYR A 878 7.44 -3.52 3.97
C TYR A 878 6.08 -3.55 3.26
N LEU A 879 5.87 -2.61 2.33
CA LEU A 879 4.60 -2.42 1.62
C LEU A 879 4.69 -2.73 0.11
N GLY A 880 5.88 -3.10 -0.37
CA GLY A 880 6.14 -3.37 -1.78
C GLY A 880 7.13 -2.39 -2.40
N ARG A 881 7.07 -2.25 -3.72
CA ARG A 881 7.92 -1.34 -4.49
C ARG A 881 7.11 -0.19 -5.08
N ALA A 882 7.76 0.96 -5.18
CA ALA A 882 7.21 2.12 -5.89
C ALA A 882 7.36 1.99 -7.42
N ASP A 883 8.24 1.09 -7.89
CA ASP A 883 8.48 0.79 -9.30
C ASP A 883 7.93 -0.61 -9.69
N ARG A 884 8.04 -0.97 -10.98
CA ARG A 884 7.57 -2.27 -11.52
C ARG A 884 8.47 -3.45 -11.15
N GLN A 885 9.55 -3.23 -10.41
CA GLN A 885 10.47 -4.29 -10.03
C GLN A 885 9.79 -5.27 -9.08
N VAL A 886 10.11 -6.56 -9.22
CA VAL A 886 9.52 -7.62 -8.41
C VAL A 886 10.59 -8.54 -7.82
N LYS A 887 10.24 -9.20 -6.72
CA LYS A 887 11.01 -10.31 -6.14
C LYS A 887 10.19 -11.58 -6.33
N ILE A 888 10.74 -12.58 -7.03
CA ILE A 888 10.12 -13.89 -7.26
C ILE A 888 11.15 -14.97 -6.95
N ARG A 889 10.87 -15.85 -5.99
CA ARG A 889 11.77 -16.92 -5.51
C ARG A 889 13.15 -16.40 -5.08
N GLY A 890 13.20 -15.22 -4.49
CA GLY A 890 14.42 -14.52 -4.05
C GLY A 890 15.13 -13.74 -5.14
N PHE A 891 14.76 -13.92 -6.41
CA PHE A 891 15.37 -13.21 -7.53
C PHE A 891 14.75 -11.82 -7.69
N ARG A 892 15.61 -10.81 -7.70
CA ARG A 892 15.26 -9.44 -8.06
C ARG A 892 15.15 -9.36 -9.58
N ILE A 893 13.95 -9.10 -10.07
CA ILE A 893 13.62 -9.12 -11.50
C ILE A 893 13.04 -7.76 -11.88
N GLU A 894 13.63 -7.15 -12.91
CA GLU A 894 13.12 -5.96 -13.58
C GLU A 894 12.31 -6.41 -14.81
N PRO A 895 10.97 -6.28 -14.83
CA PRO A 895 10.19 -6.64 -16.01
C PRO A 895 10.68 -5.94 -17.28
N GLY A 896 11.15 -4.69 -17.18
CA GLY A 896 11.76 -3.96 -18.29
C GLY A 896 12.97 -4.63 -18.94
N GLU A 897 13.75 -5.44 -18.19
CA GLU A 897 14.84 -6.23 -18.76
C GLU A 897 14.32 -7.37 -19.64
N ILE A 898 13.21 -7.98 -19.23
CA ILE A 898 12.55 -9.04 -19.99
C ILE A 898 11.87 -8.43 -21.22
N GLU A 899 11.15 -7.33 -21.05
CA GLU A 899 10.47 -6.57 -22.12
C GLU A 899 11.46 -6.22 -23.24
N ALA A 900 12.60 -5.61 -22.91
CA ALA A 900 13.63 -5.24 -23.87
C ALA A 900 14.19 -6.46 -24.63
N ARG A 901 14.42 -7.58 -23.93
CA ARG A 901 14.94 -8.82 -24.56
C ARG A 901 13.91 -9.53 -25.42
N LEU A 902 12.64 -9.49 -25.05
CA LEU A 902 11.56 -10.03 -25.88
C LEU A 902 11.37 -9.19 -27.15
N ALA A 903 11.48 -7.87 -27.06
CA ALA A 903 11.43 -6.98 -28.24
C ALA A 903 12.61 -7.18 -29.22
N GLU A 904 13.72 -7.80 -28.80
CA GLU A 904 14.83 -8.19 -29.70
C GLU A 904 14.52 -9.44 -30.54
N LEU A 905 13.45 -10.19 -30.21
CA LEU A 905 13.09 -11.41 -30.93
C LEU A 905 12.31 -11.09 -32.22
N PRO A 906 12.75 -11.59 -33.41
CA PRO A 906 11.95 -11.51 -34.64
C PRO A 906 10.48 -11.91 -34.45
N GLY A 907 9.58 -11.05 -34.91
CA GLY A 907 8.12 -11.23 -34.87
C GLY A 907 7.43 -10.49 -33.71
N ILE A 908 8.17 -9.78 -32.87
CA ILE A 908 7.67 -9.07 -31.68
C ILE A 908 7.99 -7.57 -31.82
N ALA A 909 6.95 -6.75 -32.01
CA ALA A 909 7.06 -5.30 -32.11
C ALA A 909 7.30 -4.66 -30.75
N ASP A 910 6.59 -5.15 -29.73
CA ASP A 910 6.69 -4.64 -28.38
C ASP A 910 6.32 -5.74 -27.37
N ALA A 911 6.82 -5.60 -26.15
CA ALA A 911 6.60 -6.57 -25.08
C ALA A 911 6.35 -5.87 -23.74
N ALA A 912 5.35 -6.35 -23.00
CA ALA A 912 5.05 -5.92 -21.64
C ALA A 912 5.06 -7.14 -20.71
N VAL A 913 5.67 -7.04 -19.53
CA VAL A 913 5.81 -8.17 -18.60
C VAL A 913 5.24 -7.78 -17.25
N LEU A 914 4.34 -8.62 -16.73
CA LEU A 914 3.69 -8.43 -15.44
C LEU A 914 3.92 -9.62 -14.53
N ALA A 915 4.19 -9.36 -13.26
CA ALA A 915 4.15 -10.40 -12.23
C ALA A 915 2.70 -10.60 -11.77
N THR A 916 2.10 -11.72 -12.13
CA THR A 916 0.72 -12.10 -11.79
C THR A 916 0.71 -13.11 -10.65
N THR A 917 -0.24 -12.96 -9.72
CA THR A 917 -0.42 -13.84 -8.58
C THR A 917 -1.62 -14.73 -8.83
N TYR A 918 -1.42 -16.05 -8.84
CA TYR A 918 -2.48 -17.05 -9.07
C TYR A 918 -3.04 -17.66 -7.76
N GLY A 919 -2.39 -17.36 -6.63
CA GLY A 919 -2.77 -17.75 -5.28
C GLY A 919 -1.75 -17.21 -4.25
N PRO A 920 -1.98 -17.36 -2.93
CA PRO A 920 -1.02 -16.91 -1.92
C PRO A 920 0.38 -17.49 -2.19
N GLY A 921 1.39 -16.62 -2.32
CA GLY A 921 2.79 -17.00 -2.62
C GLY A 921 3.08 -17.52 -4.04
N ASP A 922 2.08 -17.75 -4.90
CA ASP A 922 2.30 -18.20 -6.29
C ASP A 922 2.34 -17.00 -7.24
N ARG A 923 3.50 -16.36 -7.30
CA ARG A 923 3.77 -15.21 -8.17
C ARG A 923 4.60 -15.64 -9.38
N ARG A 924 4.10 -15.37 -10.58
CA ARG A 924 4.71 -15.77 -11.86
C ARG A 924 4.79 -14.59 -12.82
N LEU A 925 5.74 -14.64 -13.75
CA LEU A 925 5.86 -13.66 -14.82
C LEU A 925 4.95 -14.06 -15.99
N VAL A 926 4.19 -13.09 -16.52
CA VAL A 926 3.38 -13.22 -17.73
C VAL A 926 3.84 -12.14 -18.71
N ALA A 927 4.20 -12.55 -19.92
CA ALA A 927 4.56 -11.63 -21.01
C ALA A 927 3.38 -11.41 -21.95
N TYR A 928 3.16 -10.17 -22.35
CA TYR A 928 2.19 -9.74 -23.33
C TYR A 928 2.95 -9.22 -24.54
N LEU A 929 2.63 -9.72 -25.72
CA LEU A 929 3.42 -9.52 -26.93
C LEU A 929 2.55 -8.84 -27.99
N VAL A 930 3.07 -7.76 -28.58
CA VAL A 930 2.50 -7.15 -29.78
C VAL A 930 3.27 -7.68 -30.99
N PRO A 931 2.61 -8.28 -32.00
CA PRO A 931 3.29 -8.82 -33.17
C PRO A 931 3.73 -7.72 -34.15
N ASP A 932 4.89 -7.90 -34.78
CA ASP A 932 5.35 -7.03 -35.90
C ASP A 932 4.53 -7.24 -37.18
N SER A 933 4.03 -8.46 -37.37
CA SER A 933 3.27 -8.87 -38.54
C SER A 933 2.34 -10.04 -38.20
N THR A 934 2.80 -11.27 -38.39
CA THR A 934 2.03 -12.47 -38.02
C THR A 934 2.19 -12.75 -36.53
N PRO A 935 1.10 -13.04 -35.79
CA PRO A 935 1.16 -13.43 -34.38
C PRO A 935 2.21 -14.53 -34.14
N PRO A 936 3.21 -14.30 -33.27
CA PRO A 936 4.19 -15.33 -32.97
C PRO A 936 3.54 -16.46 -32.16
N GLU A 937 4.00 -17.67 -32.38
CA GLU A 937 3.54 -18.86 -31.64
C GLU A 937 4.13 -18.82 -30.21
N PRO A 938 3.29 -18.80 -29.14
CA PRO A 938 3.75 -18.63 -27.77
C PRO A 938 4.83 -19.63 -27.32
N ASP A 939 4.74 -20.90 -27.70
CA ASP A 939 5.74 -21.90 -27.30
C ASP A 939 7.09 -21.66 -28.00
N ASP A 940 7.10 -21.15 -29.23
CA ASP A 940 8.32 -20.72 -29.91
C ASP A 940 8.97 -19.52 -29.24
N VAL A 941 8.17 -18.52 -28.85
CA VAL A 941 8.68 -17.37 -28.10
C VAL A 941 9.25 -17.83 -26.77
N ALA A 942 8.59 -18.74 -26.05
CA ALA A 942 9.09 -19.29 -24.79
C ALA A 942 10.46 -19.98 -24.96
N ARG A 943 10.60 -20.84 -26.00
CA ARG A 943 11.88 -21.52 -26.31
C ARG A 943 12.99 -20.54 -26.67
N ARG A 944 12.67 -19.44 -27.36
CA ARG A 944 13.63 -18.39 -27.75
C ARG A 944 14.03 -17.53 -26.57
N ALA A 945 13.06 -17.09 -25.77
CA ALA A 945 13.27 -16.35 -24.54
C ALA A 945 14.19 -17.10 -23.56
N ALA A 946 14.01 -18.41 -23.41
CA ALA A 946 14.85 -19.26 -22.56
C ALA A 946 16.34 -19.34 -22.98
N ARG A 947 16.67 -18.95 -24.21
CA ARG A 947 18.07 -18.87 -24.67
C ARG A 947 18.75 -17.55 -24.31
N ILE A 948 17.99 -16.47 -24.24
CA ILE A 948 18.52 -15.10 -24.05
C ILE A 948 18.30 -14.56 -22.62
N LEU A 949 17.40 -15.16 -21.85
CA LEU A 949 17.09 -14.79 -20.47
C LEU A 949 17.54 -15.88 -19.48
N PRO A 950 17.97 -15.51 -18.26
CA PRO A 950 18.10 -16.46 -17.15
C PRO A 950 16.79 -17.21 -16.89
N GLY A 951 16.88 -18.48 -16.49
CA GLY A 951 15.69 -19.32 -16.27
C GLY A 951 14.63 -18.70 -15.34
N HIS A 952 15.04 -17.96 -14.31
CA HIS A 952 14.11 -17.28 -13.39
C HIS A 952 13.46 -16.01 -13.96
N MET A 953 14.00 -15.46 -15.06
CA MET A 953 13.45 -14.31 -15.79
C MET A 953 12.57 -14.73 -16.97
N VAL A 954 12.54 -16.01 -17.35
CA VAL A 954 11.68 -16.50 -18.43
C VAL A 954 10.22 -16.45 -17.97
N PRO A 955 9.33 -15.71 -18.67
CA PRO A 955 7.91 -15.71 -18.39
C PRO A 955 7.31 -17.12 -18.40
N SER A 956 6.39 -17.38 -17.47
CA SER A 956 5.67 -18.65 -17.37
C SER A 956 4.52 -18.76 -18.38
N ALA A 957 4.11 -17.65 -18.96
CA ALA A 957 3.07 -17.57 -19.99
C ALA A 957 3.37 -16.39 -20.95
N PHE A 958 2.95 -16.55 -22.21
CA PHE A 958 3.06 -15.55 -23.26
C PHE A 958 1.69 -15.35 -23.90
N VAL A 959 1.18 -14.12 -23.87
CA VAL A 959 -0.15 -13.73 -24.35
C VAL A 959 0.04 -12.77 -25.51
N VAL A 960 -0.47 -13.09 -26.70
CA VAL A 960 -0.41 -12.18 -27.85
C VAL A 960 -1.59 -11.21 -27.75
N VAL A 961 -1.30 -9.92 -27.90
CA VAL A 961 -2.28 -8.83 -27.92
C VAL A 961 -2.10 -8.00 -29.18
N ASP A 962 -3.19 -7.48 -29.75
CA ASP A 962 -3.12 -6.67 -30.96
C ASP A 962 -2.39 -5.34 -30.71
N ALA A 963 -2.60 -4.76 -29.53
CA ALA A 963 -1.90 -3.57 -29.04
C ALA A 963 -1.96 -3.56 -27.50
N PHE A 964 -1.07 -2.80 -26.87
CA PHE A 964 -1.15 -2.64 -25.42
C PHE A 964 -2.32 -1.75 -25.03
N PRO A 965 -3.15 -2.16 -24.04
CA PRO A 965 -4.13 -1.28 -23.45
C PRO A 965 -3.39 -0.17 -22.72
N LEU A 966 -3.79 1.07 -22.98
CA LEU A 966 -3.22 2.27 -22.40
C LEU A 966 -4.27 2.97 -21.55
N SER A 967 -3.86 3.43 -20.37
CA SER A 967 -4.62 4.42 -19.60
C SER A 967 -4.77 5.73 -20.38
N VAL A 968 -5.72 6.57 -19.93
CA VAL A 968 -5.95 7.93 -20.48
C VAL A 968 -4.71 8.83 -20.50
N ASN A 969 -3.69 8.53 -19.68
CA ASN A 969 -2.43 9.25 -19.64
C ASN A 969 -1.37 8.68 -20.60
N GLY A 970 -1.75 7.75 -21.48
CA GLY A 970 -0.84 7.09 -22.42
C GLY A 970 0.15 6.11 -21.77
N LYS A 971 -0.08 5.73 -20.49
CA LYS A 971 0.72 4.70 -19.79
C LYS A 971 0.06 3.33 -19.93
N LEU A 972 0.86 2.27 -19.94
CA LEU A 972 0.41 0.87 -19.92
C LEU A 972 -0.65 0.61 -18.84
N ASP A 973 -1.79 0.03 -19.22
CA ASP A 973 -2.81 -0.43 -18.28
C ASP A 973 -2.54 -1.88 -17.87
N GLU A 974 -1.82 -2.04 -16.76
CA GLU A 974 -1.49 -3.35 -16.21
C GLU A 974 -2.72 -4.15 -15.73
N ARG A 975 -3.82 -3.48 -15.33
CA ARG A 975 -5.04 -4.18 -14.89
C ARG A 975 -5.76 -4.80 -16.08
N ALA A 976 -5.88 -4.05 -17.16
CA ALA A 976 -6.46 -4.55 -18.40
C ALA A 976 -5.66 -5.76 -18.92
N LEU A 977 -4.33 -5.67 -18.93
CA LEU A 977 -3.47 -6.81 -19.30
C LEU A 977 -3.69 -8.03 -18.39
N ARG A 978 -3.74 -7.85 -17.06
CA ARG A 978 -3.97 -8.96 -16.12
C ARG A 978 -5.30 -9.69 -16.36
N ARG A 979 -6.36 -8.97 -16.74
CA ARG A 979 -7.65 -9.57 -17.10
C ARG A 979 -7.53 -10.48 -18.32
N LEU A 980 -6.79 -10.06 -19.34
CA LEU A 980 -6.54 -10.85 -20.55
C LEU A 980 -5.82 -12.18 -20.24
N ALA A 981 -4.94 -12.21 -19.25
CA ALA A 981 -4.26 -13.43 -18.84
C ALA A 981 -5.15 -14.40 -18.02
N THR A 982 -6.19 -13.90 -17.35
CA THR A 982 -7.18 -14.73 -16.64
C THR A 982 -8.31 -15.24 -17.53
N GLU A 983 -8.56 -14.59 -18.67
CA GLU A 983 -9.69 -14.90 -19.56
C GLU A 983 -9.30 -15.73 -20.80
N GLY A 984 -8.01 -15.92 -21.09
CA GLY A 984 -7.57 -16.59 -22.33
C GLY A 984 -7.71 -15.67 -23.57
N PRO A 985 -7.14 -16.05 -24.73
CA PRO A 985 -6.98 -15.11 -25.84
C PRO A 985 -8.33 -14.70 -26.44
N VAL A 986 -8.70 -13.43 -26.24
CA VAL A 986 -9.79 -12.76 -26.95
C VAL A 986 -9.24 -12.26 -28.28
N THR A 987 -9.63 -12.93 -29.36
CA THR A 987 -9.43 -12.44 -30.73
C THR A 987 -10.26 -11.17 -30.93
N GLY A 988 -9.60 -10.08 -31.32
CA GLY A 988 -10.02 -8.89 -32.07
C GLY A 988 -11.49 -8.37 -32.08
N PRO A 989 -11.67 -7.07 -32.39
CA PRO A 989 -12.97 -6.42 -32.34
C PRO A 989 -13.90 -6.94 -33.44
N GLY A 990 -14.88 -7.76 -33.07
CA GLY A 990 -15.98 -8.16 -33.97
C GLY A 990 -16.63 -9.52 -33.73
N SER A 991 -16.14 -10.37 -32.84
CA SER A 991 -16.72 -11.71 -32.64
C SER A 991 -16.98 -12.04 -31.17
N GLY A 992 -18.05 -11.46 -30.62
CA GLY A 992 -18.69 -12.10 -29.48
C GLY A 992 -19.16 -13.50 -29.91
N ARG A 993 -18.85 -14.52 -29.11
CA ARG A 993 -19.47 -15.84 -29.28
C ARG A 993 -20.99 -15.66 -29.16
N ALA A 994 -21.76 -16.20 -30.11
CA ALA A 994 -23.22 -16.22 -29.97
C ALA A 994 -23.61 -16.91 -28.66
N PRO A 995 -24.69 -16.48 -27.97
CA PRO A 995 -25.13 -17.13 -26.75
C PRO A 995 -25.29 -18.65 -26.98
N SER A 996 -24.64 -19.44 -26.14
CA SER A 996 -24.70 -20.91 -26.16
C SER A 996 -25.61 -21.38 -25.04
N GLY A 997 -26.68 -22.06 -25.41
CA GLY A 997 -27.68 -22.55 -24.47
C GLY A 997 -28.75 -21.52 -24.13
N GLU A 998 -29.76 -21.99 -23.39
CA GLU A 998 -30.98 -21.24 -23.11
C GLU A 998 -30.72 -20.03 -22.19
N LEU A 999 -29.84 -20.18 -21.20
CA LEU A 999 -29.53 -19.12 -20.23
C LEU A 999 -28.86 -17.93 -20.91
N GLU A 1000 -27.81 -18.16 -21.69
CA GLU A 1000 -27.10 -17.07 -22.38
C GLU A 1000 -27.99 -16.40 -23.42
N THR A 1001 -28.87 -17.16 -24.09
CA THR A 1001 -29.83 -16.60 -25.05
C THR A 1001 -30.85 -15.70 -24.34
N ALA A 1002 -31.32 -16.12 -23.17
CA ALA A 1002 -32.21 -15.31 -22.34
C ALA A 1002 -31.51 -14.03 -21.85
N VAL A 1003 -30.26 -14.12 -21.38
CA VAL A 1003 -29.47 -12.97 -20.93
C VAL A 1003 -29.16 -12.01 -22.09
N HIS A 1004 -28.77 -12.53 -23.25
CA HIS A 1004 -28.49 -11.73 -24.44
C HIS A 1004 -29.72 -10.94 -24.90
N ARG A 1005 -30.90 -11.59 -24.93
CA ARG A 1005 -32.17 -10.93 -25.22
C ARG A 1005 -32.49 -9.85 -24.19
N LEU A 1006 -32.33 -10.14 -22.89
CA LEU A 1006 -32.55 -9.16 -21.83
C LEU A 1006 -31.62 -7.94 -21.96
N PHE A 1007 -30.36 -8.16 -22.34
CA PHE A 1007 -29.41 -7.07 -22.62
C PHE A 1007 -29.86 -6.25 -23.83
N GLY A 1008 -30.33 -6.89 -24.90
CA GLY A 1008 -30.90 -6.19 -26.06
C GLY A 1008 -32.13 -5.35 -25.70
N GLU A 1009 -33.05 -5.91 -24.91
CA GLU A 1009 -34.26 -5.23 -24.42
C GLU A 1009 -33.92 -4.01 -23.54
N VAL A 1010 -32.89 -4.10 -22.69
CA VAL A 1010 -32.51 -3.03 -21.75
C VAL A 1010 -31.62 -1.96 -22.41
N LEU A 1011 -30.71 -2.36 -23.31
CA LEU A 1011 -29.75 -1.46 -23.96
C LEU A 1011 -30.26 -0.84 -25.27
N GLY A 1012 -31.43 -1.30 -25.76
CA GLY A 1012 -32.09 -0.75 -26.95
C GLY A 1012 -31.51 -1.25 -28.28
N ALA A 1013 -31.15 -2.53 -28.36
CA ALA A 1013 -30.65 -3.18 -29.57
C ALA A 1013 -31.76 -3.52 -30.58
#